data_AF-A0A423FBW6-F1
#
_entry.id   AF-A0A423FBW6-F1
#
_cell.length_a   1.000
_cell.length_b   1.000
_cell.length_c   1.000
_cell.angle_alpha   90.00
_cell.angle_beta   90.00
_cell.angle_gamma   90.00
#
_symmetry.space_group_name_H-M   'P 1'
#
loop_
_entity.id
_entity.type
_entity.pdbx_description
1 polymer ?
#
loop_
_entity_poly.entity_id
_entity_poly.type
_entity_poly.pdbx_seq_one_letter_code
_entity_poly.pdbx_strand_id
1 'polypeptide(L)'
;MDANDDFCYVQCSAKGPAHLFLTVKFMKSTQKKIKKKREQSQLSRVLASSKIRYRVQKNFFEKLDPGEIRSSVKLLAKHMHFASAIQIKGDIFKGKYVKKTPDTSLENNVAWCLGIIDLYKVELQEFLTRETLIQSNILAERYADALEYLEQIDSICGISFWSIGIRSTLLSLMGEKDKKQALLTKLMGESESNAFLKSITRLIINKFEENDGISSESSFTEQKIKRTYSGATLNFLMFKAVPLNNEFDYNYNDVLNREKHTSIVDVLVCLIDLATYAACGDHGAQYEDAAFRICTMLCKNFESDYISALGVNFGIECTWKLVGADCDILEDYTRGNYQKIIERDDLNTRLENFSDFQAVCAAACRIPHNVQGLLGSLIDAASSLMLKNQEFDESASYLSLLTNSLGKLPWFRQMQLMMLRESKFTTEKTDYLLARAQGLLADINSPRKARYLPENLRSGYVAAIAPIYGDTALFDLFVADHEYGANPVSWGRIDRARAIKYIAGDLYRKNRAKEAIFVLEQINAFPDPLISNEVSKLLILSHLKDGNVQTAIDLYVQMALDNPRLLKTLSSSAICSAGEALIEASKSIEVSIALSIHNRFVASNYTAELRYAFERFLLNNGMNSPLEIFELDGVDLTRFYYFAEHVCTPENMKLYLYFETARDVEICRVEICKRLVKAGHSLDLMVSEIKDRTRKIVLHDAAKHVESSKIYSDTSGFLTSAEFSHLYARYQKLCAEETIKTPDEVALDDFVFGVKSKKDIVDNAHIVHIQSLVLSEKNSLFFKLLKLMRDEFTFGAKGLGGFLSTRIKHGHFPNTLRKCAGDEGLLSKKATSTGGYKRNIAWLEKLGPLSAEQSSIADKALTDFSSKFNDIINNANDKWLNITVVDQDVAGLNLDQTENEALFNYSCTYLGAHLVKAEVPLAATYQDFVRVVSDWLWWRTEYNLDRVRKKLSKEFRDEAFHRVDKLERDIVDCVKEELKLAQFQESLVRLRQRLATSVDMVIGWFERSQGLAVPQFDSEIAMRIACMSADAKIDYDDQTGVQFQGKALTYIVDVLYVILENCVTKSNLPKDSLMIQGSLQIENNNAVLLVENNCAPVGDYMLANANLGPYRDRYGKESFMLPASRTQGGTGLAKIWKALLKDLDLRHSIEFGYTSPSSFRIKLIINDINKVVHQ
;
A
#
# COMPACT_ATOMS: atom_id res chain seq x y z
N MET A 1 22.69 23.71 -37.33
CA MET A 1 21.64 24.74 -37.16
C MET A 1 21.60 25.05 -35.69
N ASP A 2 21.80 26.31 -35.37
CA ASP A 2 22.55 26.71 -34.18
C ASP A 2 21.64 27.27 -33.08
N ALA A 3 22.03 27.08 -31.81
CA ALA A 3 21.90 28.10 -30.77
C ALA A 3 22.67 27.68 -29.49
N ASN A 4 23.42 28.63 -28.94
CA ASN A 4 24.35 28.53 -27.81
C ASN A 4 23.68 28.24 -26.45
N ASP A 5 24.46 27.72 -25.48
CA ASP A 5 25.03 28.57 -24.43
C ASP A 5 26.17 27.86 -23.65
N ASP A 6 27.37 28.45 -23.67
CA ASP A 6 28.57 28.01 -22.94
C ASP A 6 28.75 28.81 -21.64
N PHE A 7 29.16 28.14 -20.55
CA PHE A 7 29.57 28.81 -19.30
C PHE A 7 31.08 28.68 -19.04
N CYS A 8 31.77 29.83 -19.03
CA CYS A 8 33.23 29.92 -18.95
C CYS A 8 33.83 29.51 -17.59
N TYR A 9 34.88 28.70 -17.65
CA TYR A 9 35.94 28.66 -16.64
C TYR A 9 36.98 29.77 -16.89
N VAL A 10 37.41 30.49 -15.85
CA VAL A 10 38.65 31.30 -15.88
C VAL A 10 39.43 31.12 -14.58
N GLN A 11 40.63 30.55 -14.67
CA GLN A 11 41.65 30.61 -13.63
C GLN A 11 42.36 31.98 -13.65
N CYS A 12 42.84 32.45 -12.50
CA CYS A 12 44.00 33.36 -12.48
C CYS A 12 44.78 33.30 -11.15
N SER A 13 46.09 33.53 -11.23
CA SER A 13 47.06 33.20 -10.18
C SER A 13 47.83 34.42 -9.64
N ALA A 14 48.16 34.32 -8.35
CA ALA A 14 49.34 34.87 -7.64
C ALA A 14 49.84 36.33 -7.87
N LYS A 15 49.90 37.10 -6.78
CA LYS A 15 51.08 37.91 -6.35
C LYS A 15 50.91 38.48 -4.92
N GLY A 16 51.99 38.47 -4.12
CA GLY A 16 52.08 39.15 -2.81
C GLY A 16 52.50 40.64 -2.94
N PRO A 17 52.93 41.35 -1.86
CA PRO A 17 53.86 40.86 -0.82
C PRO A 17 53.60 41.35 0.64
N ALA A 18 54.59 41.11 1.53
CA ALA A 18 54.70 41.48 2.96
C ALA A 18 54.74 43.02 3.22
N HIS A 19 54.71 43.60 4.43
CA HIS A 19 55.13 43.21 5.79
C HIS A 19 54.09 43.72 6.87
N LEU A 20 54.30 43.93 8.19
CA LEU A 20 55.48 44.00 9.08
C LEU A 20 55.07 43.76 10.57
N PHE A 21 56.03 43.45 11.44
CA PHE A 21 55.89 43.40 12.91
C PHE A 21 55.65 44.79 13.54
N LEU A 22 54.93 44.87 14.69
CA LEU A 22 55.53 45.37 15.95
C LEU A 22 54.62 45.26 17.20
N THR A 23 55.30 44.97 18.30
CA THR A 23 54.84 44.86 19.69
C THR A 23 54.29 46.19 20.24
N VAL A 24 53.24 46.15 21.08
CA VAL A 24 52.89 47.28 21.96
C VAL A 24 52.66 46.80 23.39
N LYS A 25 53.52 47.23 24.31
CA LYS A 25 53.31 47.18 25.76
C LYS A 25 53.44 48.60 26.32
N PHE A 26 52.45 49.01 27.12
CA PHE A 26 52.43 50.19 27.99
C PHE A 26 52.80 51.57 27.42
N MET A 27 51.78 52.43 27.32
CA MET A 27 51.87 53.75 27.97
C MET A 27 50.50 54.16 28.53
N LYS A 28 50.50 54.70 29.76
CA LYS A 28 49.29 55.23 30.42
C LYS A 28 48.99 56.62 29.88
N SER A 29 47.75 56.90 29.50
CA SER A 29 47.20 58.27 29.53
C SER A 29 45.76 58.27 30.03
N THR A 30 45.41 59.31 30.77
CA THR A 30 44.26 59.33 31.68
C THR A 30 42.96 59.75 31.01
N GLN A 31 41.86 59.18 31.51
CA GLN A 31 40.50 59.31 30.98
C GLN A 31 40.02 60.76 30.76
N LYS A 32 39.42 61.02 29.59
CA LYS A 32 38.22 61.88 29.49
C LYS A 32 37.07 61.04 28.92
N LYS A 33 36.06 60.75 29.75
CA LYS A 33 34.90 59.92 29.39
C LYS A 33 33.97 60.67 28.44
N ILE A 34 33.97 60.32 27.16
CA ILE A 34 32.84 60.57 26.26
C ILE A 34 31.86 59.40 26.42
N LYS A 35 30.64 59.66 26.91
CA LYS A 35 29.57 58.65 26.99
C LYS A 35 29.09 58.30 25.56
N LYS A 36 29.57 57.20 24.97
CA LYS A 36 28.84 56.53 23.88
C LYS A 36 27.48 56.07 24.45
N LYS A 37 26.37 56.45 23.79
CA LYS A 37 25.06 55.83 24.05
C LYS A 37 25.20 54.33 23.77
N ARG A 38 24.78 53.48 24.71
CA ARG A 38 24.62 52.04 24.43
C ARG A 38 23.45 51.87 23.47
N GLU A 39 23.72 51.39 22.27
CA GLU A 39 22.66 50.93 21.38
C GLU A 39 21.98 49.71 22.00
N GLN A 40 20.65 49.69 22.00
CA GLN A 40 19.88 48.51 22.44
C GLN A 40 20.06 47.39 21.43
N SER A 41 20.43 46.19 21.90
CA SER A 41 20.53 44.98 21.07
C SER A 41 19.18 44.59 20.45
N GLN A 42 19.20 43.89 19.31
CA GLN A 42 18.00 43.38 18.63
C GLN A 42 17.06 42.65 19.59
N LEU A 43 17.60 41.68 20.33
CA LEU A 43 16.89 40.95 21.39
C LEU A 43 16.21 41.89 22.40
N SER A 44 16.92 42.91 22.92
CA SER A 44 16.34 43.84 23.90
C SER A 44 15.20 44.68 23.33
N ARG A 45 15.25 45.06 22.05
CA ARG A 45 14.15 45.76 21.36
C ARG A 45 12.94 44.84 21.17
N VAL A 46 13.17 43.57 20.84
CA VAL A 46 12.12 42.55 20.70
C VAL A 46 11.44 42.25 22.04
N LEU A 47 12.20 42.05 23.11
CA LEU A 47 11.64 41.80 24.45
C LEU A 47 10.83 43.00 24.96
N ALA A 48 11.22 44.23 24.60
CA ALA A 48 10.46 45.45 24.91
C ALA A 48 9.27 45.72 23.95
N SER A 49 9.08 44.93 22.90
CA SER A 49 8.12 45.25 21.80
C SER A 49 6.64 45.15 22.19
N SER A 50 6.30 44.40 23.23
CA SER A 50 4.94 44.26 23.73
C SER A 50 4.91 43.65 25.14
N LYS A 51 3.76 43.77 25.83
CA LYS A 51 3.46 42.97 27.03
C LYS A 51 2.74 41.65 26.69
N ILE A 52 2.28 41.49 25.45
CA ILE A 52 1.54 40.31 24.99
C ILE A 52 2.54 39.24 24.54
N ARG A 53 2.59 38.10 25.25
CA ARG A 53 3.50 36.96 24.98
C ARG A 53 3.59 36.62 23.49
N TYR A 54 2.45 36.38 22.84
CA TYR A 54 2.41 36.00 21.43
C TYR A 54 3.07 37.04 20.50
N ARG A 55 2.85 38.35 20.75
CA ARG A 55 3.47 39.42 19.95
C ARG A 55 4.97 39.50 20.16
N VAL A 56 5.47 39.31 21.39
CA VAL A 56 6.90 39.27 21.68
C VAL A 56 7.57 38.06 21.02
N GLN A 57 6.96 36.88 21.15
CA GLN A 57 7.46 35.65 20.51
C GLN A 57 7.43 35.75 18.98
N LYS A 58 6.36 36.30 18.39
CA LYS A 58 6.27 36.54 16.95
C LYS A 58 7.37 37.51 16.48
N ASN A 59 7.51 38.66 17.13
CA ASN A 59 8.61 39.60 16.85
C ASN A 59 10.01 38.97 17.05
N PHE A 60 10.16 37.96 17.90
CA PHE A 60 11.43 37.27 18.11
C PHE A 60 11.79 36.39 16.90
N PHE A 61 10.86 35.57 16.43
CA PHE A 61 11.08 34.72 15.25
C PHE A 61 11.06 35.50 13.91
N GLU A 62 10.50 36.71 13.87
CA GLU A 62 10.49 37.55 12.66
C GLU A 62 11.68 38.52 12.53
N LYS A 63 12.44 38.79 13.61
CA LYS A 63 13.45 39.87 13.63
C LYS A 63 14.86 39.46 14.04
N LEU A 64 15.02 38.32 14.72
CA LEU A 64 16.33 37.78 15.04
C LEU A 64 16.72 36.77 13.95
N ASP A 65 18.00 36.71 13.61
CA ASP A 65 18.51 35.65 12.75
C ASP A 65 18.62 34.30 13.50
N PRO A 66 18.78 33.16 12.80
CA PRO A 66 18.90 31.85 13.43
C PRO A 66 20.03 31.75 14.49
N GLY A 67 21.15 32.45 14.32
CA GLY A 67 22.25 32.48 15.29
C GLY A 67 21.90 33.28 16.55
N GLU A 68 21.26 34.43 16.38
CA GLU A 68 20.71 35.24 17.47
C GLU A 68 19.61 34.49 18.24
N ILE A 69 18.69 33.81 17.54
CA ILE A 69 17.63 32.98 18.13
C ILE A 69 18.24 31.92 19.05
N ARG A 70 19.17 31.11 18.52
CA ARG A 70 19.80 30.01 19.23
C ARG A 70 20.55 30.49 20.48
N SER A 71 21.42 31.47 20.32
CA SER A 71 22.23 32.02 21.42
C SER A 71 21.37 32.69 22.52
N SER A 72 20.17 33.18 22.16
CA SER A 72 19.22 33.76 23.10
C SER A 72 18.52 32.74 24.02
N VAL A 73 18.36 31.46 23.62
CA VAL A 73 17.56 30.48 24.38
C VAL A 73 18.01 30.37 25.84
N LYS A 74 19.32 30.27 26.09
CA LYS A 74 19.87 30.18 27.46
C LYS A 74 19.58 31.42 28.31
N LEU A 75 19.55 32.61 27.71
CA LEU A 75 19.18 33.86 28.39
C LEU A 75 17.67 33.93 28.68
N LEU A 76 16.85 33.36 27.79
CA LEU A 76 15.40 33.38 27.83
C LEU A 76 14.77 32.28 28.70
N ALA A 77 15.56 31.31 29.16
CA ALA A 77 15.11 30.16 29.95
C ALA A 77 14.33 30.52 31.24
N LYS A 78 14.52 31.72 31.80
CA LYS A 78 13.75 32.27 32.94
C LYS A 78 12.86 33.47 32.58
N HIS A 79 12.78 33.86 31.30
CA HIS A 79 12.03 35.04 30.86
C HIS A 79 10.53 34.75 30.76
N MET A 80 9.67 35.63 31.30
CA MET A 80 8.22 35.38 31.43
C MET A 80 7.49 34.98 30.13
N HIS A 81 7.96 35.45 28.97
CA HIS A 81 7.37 35.12 27.66
C HIS A 81 7.92 33.84 27.02
N PHE A 82 9.02 33.27 27.51
CA PHE A 82 9.70 32.13 26.88
C PHE A 82 9.96 30.95 27.83
N ALA A 83 9.98 31.16 29.15
CA ALA A 83 10.31 30.12 30.14
C ALA A 83 9.50 28.83 29.93
N SER A 84 8.17 28.92 29.83
CA SER A 84 7.32 27.73 29.58
C SER A 84 7.52 27.07 28.21
N ALA A 85 8.14 27.73 27.23
CA ALA A 85 8.50 27.16 25.94
C ALA A 85 9.91 26.54 25.91
N ILE A 86 10.73 26.82 26.93
CA ILE A 86 12.12 26.34 27.04
C ILE A 86 12.23 25.26 28.13
N GLN A 87 11.48 25.38 29.23
CA GLN A 87 11.50 24.48 30.38
C GLN A 87 10.73 23.16 30.15
N ILE A 88 10.84 22.59 28.94
CA ILE A 88 10.04 21.43 28.50
C ILE A 88 10.39 20.11 29.18
N LYS A 89 11.55 20.04 29.85
CA LYS A 89 11.93 18.96 30.80
C LYS A 89 10.99 18.90 32.00
N GLY A 90 10.54 20.04 32.51
CA GLY A 90 9.63 20.13 33.66
C GLY A 90 8.14 20.07 33.32
N ASP A 91 7.80 19.89 32.04
CA ASP A 91 6.40 19.75 31.62
C ASP A 91 5.83 18.38 32.00
N ILE A 92 4.84 18.40 32.88
CA ILE A 92 3.87 17.31 33.06
C ILE A 92 3.21 16.91 31.73
N PHE A 93 2.81 15.65 31.59
CA PHE A 93 2.37 15.04 30.32
C PHE A 93 1.26 15.84 29.60
N LYS A 94 0.29 16.37 30.35
CA LYS A 94 -0.81 17.21 29.81
C LYS A 94 -0.35 18.51 29.12
N GLY A 95 0.89 18.94 29.34
CA GLY A 95 1.50 20.11 28.71
C GLY A 95 2.16 19.83 27.35
N LYS A 96 2.30 18.56 26.94
CA LYS A 96 2.92 18.15 25.68
C LYS A 96 2.00 18.49 24.48
N TYR A 97 2.60 18.88 23.36
CA TYR A 97 1.93 19.42 22.15
C TYR A 97 1.06 20.67 22.39
N VAL A 98 1.08 21.28 23.58
CA VAL A 98 0.46 22.58 23.80
C VAL A 98 1.31 23.65 23.11
N LYS A 99 0.72 24.39 22.17
CA LYS A 99 1.44 25.39 21.37
C LYS A 99 1.97 26.54 22.23
N LYS A 100 3.30 26.63 22.35
CA LYS A 100 4.00 27.52 23.28
C LYS A 100 4.80 28.64 22.60
N THR A 101 4.99 28.55 21.29
CA THR A 101 5.55 29.59 20.40
C THR A 101 4.69 29.68 19.13
N PRO A 102 4.79 30.75 18.33
CA PRO A 102 4.25 30.73 16.97
C PRO A 102 4.94 29.67 16.10
N ASP A 103 4.35 29.41 14.93
CA ASP A 103 5.05 28.70 13.85
C ASP A 103 6.12 29.61 13.25
N THR A 104 7.16 29.02 12.68
CA THR A 104 8.25 29.76 12.04
C THR A 104 8.87 28.93 10.90
N SER A 105 9.92 29.44 10.27
CA SER A 105 10.66 28.76 9.20
C SER A 105 11.51 27.61 9.73
N LEU A 106 12.02 26.78 8.81
CA LEU A 106 12.83 25.62 9.17
C LEU A 106 14.11 26.03 9.90
N GLU A 107 14.81 27.05 9.41
CA GLU A 107 16.08 27.53 9.97
C GLU A 107 15.90 28.04 11.40
N ASN A 108 14.81 28.78 11.63
CA ASN A 108 14.43 29.30 12.94
C ASN A 108 13.99 28.20 13.91
N ASN A 109 13.28 27.18 13.42
CA ASN A 109 12.92 25.99 14.20
C ASN A 109 14.15 25.19 14.60
N VAL A 110 15.06 24.92 13.66
CA VAL A 110 16.33 24.22 13.92
C VAL A 110 17.19 25.00 14.91
N ALA A 111 17.33 26.33 14.74
CA ALA A 111 18.05 27.18 15.67
C ALA A 111 17.45 27.18 17.09
N TRP A 112 16.13 27.28 17.20
CA TRP A 112 15.43 27.21 18.49
C TRP A 112 15.64 25.86 19.17
N CYS A 113 15.48 24.76 18.43
CA CYS A 113 15.68 23.41 18.96
C CYS A 113 17.14 23.20 19.39
N LEU A 114 18.12 23.56 18.57
CA LEU A 114 19.55 23.49 18.93
C LEU A 114 19.88 24.34 20.18
N GLY A 115 19.21 25.48 20.40
CA GLY A 115 19.36 26.28 21.62
C GLY A 115 18.77 25.61 22.86
N ILE A 116 17.74 24.77 22.72
CA ILE A 116 17.22 23.91 23.79
C ILE A 116 18.20 22.76 24.05
N ILE A 117 18.74 22.13 23.00
CA ILE A 117 19.76 21.07 23.12
C ILE A 117 21.01 21.59 23.84
N ASP A 118 21.51 22.78 23.50
CA ASP A 118 22.63 23.45 24.18
C ASP A 118 22.37 23.69 25.68
N LEU A 119 21.11 23.93 26.06
CA LEU A 119 20.71 24.22 27.43
C LEU A 119 20.69 22.95 28.31
N TYR A 120 20.28 21.81 27.75
CA TYR A 120 20.11 20.53 28.45
C TYR A 120 21.14 19.46 28.05
N LYS A 121 22.30 19.89 27.54
CA LYS A 121 23.32 18.98 27.00
C LYS A 121 23.85 17.95 27.99
N VAL A 122 23.80 18.22 29.30
CA VAL A 122 24.28 17.26 30.32
C VAL A 122 23.29 16.11 30.43
N GLU A 123 22.01 16.42 30.55
CA GLU A 123 20.95 15.41 30.60
C GLU A 123 20.80 14.64 29.29
N LEU A 124 21.04 15.30 28.15
CA LEU A 124 20.99 14.65 26.84
C LEU A 124 22.20 13.74 26.57
N GLN A 125 23.38 14.03 27.11
CA GLN A 125 24.51 13.08 27.06
C GLN A 125 24.19 11.83 27.89
N GLU A 126 23.61 12.01 29.08
CA GLU A 126 23.21 10.90 29.95
C GLU A 126 22.11 10.03 29.30
N PHE A 127 21.17 10.65 28.58
CA PHE A 127 20.22 9.95 27.71
C PHE A 127 20.91 9.11 26.64
N LEU A 128 21.84 9.68 25.86
CA LEU A 128 22.56 8.95 24.79
C LEU A 128 23.38 7.77 25.34
N THR A 129 24.00 7.92 26.50
CA THR A 129 24.72 6.83 27.18
C THR A 129 23.77 5.68 27.55
N ARG A 130 22.57 6.00 28.05
CA ARG A 130 21.56 5.02 28.49
C ARG A 130 20.79 4.40 27.33
N GLU A 131 20.64 5.10 26.21
CA GLU A 131 20.06 4.56 24.98
C GLU A 131 20.83 3.32 24.51
N THR A 132 22.17 3.37 24.55
CA THR A 132 23.03 2.22 24.24
C THR A 132 22.80 1.05 25.20
N LEU A 133 22.72 1.31 26.51
CA LEU A 133 22.46 0.27 27.52
C LEU A 133 21.07 -0.36 27.36
N ILE A 134 20.04 0.43 27.05
CA ILE A 134 18.69 -0.06 26.76
C ILE A 134 18.72 -0.97 25.54
N GLN A 135 19.38 -0.55 24.47
CA GLN A 135 19.51 -1.34 23.25
C GLN A 135 20.22 -2.69 23.50
N SER A 136 21.36 -2.70 24.19
CA SER A 136 22.07 -3.96 24.53
C SER A 136 21.21 -4.89 25.38
N ASN A 137 20.50 -4.36 26.39
CA ASN A 137 19.58 -5.17 27.20
C ASN A 137 18.37 -5.69 26.41
N ILE A 138 17.88 -4.97 25.40
CA ILE A 138 16.82 -5.47 24.50
C ILE A 138 17.33 -6.64 23.67
N LEU A 139 18.51 -6.51 23.04
CA LEU A 139 19.10 -7.59 22.23
C LEU A 139 19.44 -8.83 23.07
N ALA A 140 19.80 -8.65 24.34
CA ALA A 140 20.05 -9.72 25.31
C ALA A 140 18.79 -10.19 26.07
N GLU A 141 17.59 -9.76 25.67
CA GLU A 141 16.28 -10.10 26.26
C GLU A 141 16.10 -9.76 27.76
N ARG A 142 16.95 -8.87 28.29
CA ARG A 142 16.89 -8.33 29.65
C ARG A 142 15.92 -7.14 29.73
N TYR A 143 14.67 -7.39 29.37
CA TYR A 143 13.65 -6.34 29.24
C TYR A 143 13.36 -5.60 30.56
N ALA A 144 13.54 -6.24 31.71
CA ALA A 144 13.40 -5.60 33.02
C ALA A 144 14.49 -4.53 33.27
N ASP A 145 15.75 -4.84 32.98
CA ASP A 145 16.88 -3.90 33.12
C ASP A 145 16.70 -2.71 32.15
N ALA A 146 16.24 -2.98 30.92
CA ALA A 146 15.89 -1.95 29.94
C ALA A 146 14.75 -1.03 30.42
N LEU A 147 13.74 -1.56 31.12
CA LEU A 147 12.68 -0.76 31.76
C LEU A 147 13.21 0.12 32.89
N GLU A 148 14.13 -0.38 33.72
CA GLU A 148 14.75 0.43 34.78
C GLU A 148 15.55 1.61 34.20
N TYR A 149 16.35 1.37 33.15
CA TYR A 149 17.07 2.44 32.45
C TYR A 149 16.11 3.48 31.81
N LEU A 150 14.94 3.05 31.30
CA LEU A 150 13.90 3.97 30.80
C LEU A 150 13.29 4.84 31.91
N GLU A 151 13.05 4.29 33.10
CA GLU A 151 12.58 5.07 34.26
C GLU A 151 13.63 6.09 34.72
N GLN A 152 14.92 5.70 34.71
CA GLN A 152 16.01 6.61 35.01
C GLN A 152 16.10 7.75 33.97
N ILE A 153 15.96 7.48 32.67
CA ILE A 153 15.84 8.52 31.62
C ILE A 153 14.65 9.46 31.88
N ASP A 154 13.46 8.92 32.14
CA ASP A 154 12.26 9.75 32.39
C ASP A 154 12.43 10.65 33.63
N SER A 155 13.17 10.21 34.65
CA SER A 155 13.50 11.03 35.82
C SER A 155 14.48 12.18 35.52
N ILE A 156 15.41 11.98 34.58
CA ILE A 156 16.49 12.91 34.23
C ILE A 156 16.04 13.92 33.16
N CYS A 157 15.30 13.46 32.16
CA CYS A 157 14.91 14.23 30.97
C CYS A 157 13.44 14.68 30.97
N GLY A 158 12.60 14.07 31.81
CA GLY A 158 11.14 14.16 31.73
C GLY A 158 10.55 13.20 30.69
N ILE A 159 9.31 12.78 30.91
CA ILE A 159 8.60 11.80 30.07
C ILE A 159 8.57 12.25 28.60
N SER A 160 8.86 11.31 27.69
CA SER A 160 8.97 11.48 26.23
C SER A 160 8.11 10.48 25.47
N PHE A 161 7.78 10.76 24.20
CA PHE A 161 7.11 9.77 23.35
C PHE A 161 8.06 8.65 22.91
N TRP A 162 9.35 8.93 22.80
CA TRP A 162 10.40 7.91 22.65
C TRP A 162 10.34 6.87 23.79
N SER A 163 10.34 7.30 25.05
CA SER A 163 10.34 6.39 26.21
C SER A 163 9.00 5.69 26.42
N ILE A 164 7.87 6.33 26.09
CA ILE A 164 6.54 5.69 26.09
C ILE A 164 6.48 4.55 25.05
N GLY A 165 6.94 4.79 23.81
CA GLY A 165 6.90 3.81 22.72
C GLY A 165 7.80 2.60 22.96
N ILE A 166 9.02 2.80 23.47
CA ILE A 166 9.89 1.68 23.84
C ILE A 166 9.27 0.92 25.02
N ARG A 167 8.80 1.62 26.07
CA ARG A 167 8.17 0.98 27.24
C ARG A 167 6.95 0.12 26.86
N SER A 168 6.05 0.59 26.00
CA SER A 168 4.89 -0.22 25.57
C SER A 168 5.32 -1.44 24.73
N THR A 169 6.42 -1.34 24.00
CA THR A 169 7.02 -2.45 23.25
C THR A 169 7.60 -3.51 24.19
N LEU A 170 8.41 -3.11 25.18
CA LEU A 170 8.98 -4.04 26.17
C LEU A 170 7.89 -4.77 26.96
N LEU A 171 6.86 -4.05 27.42
CA LEU A 171 5.71 -4.67 28.10
C LEU A 171 4.96 -5.65 27.21
N SER A 172 4.96 -5.46 25.88
CA SER A 172 4.38 -6.42 24.94
C SER A 172 5.26 -7.67 24.79
N LEU A 173 6.57 -7.49 24.59
CA LEU A 173 7.55 -8.59 24.48
C LEU A 173 7.61 -9.45 25.76
N MET A 174 7.36 -8.85 26.92
CA MET A 174 7.27 -9.56 28.21
C MET A 174 5.92 -10.26 28.45
N GLY A 175 4.93 -10.10 27.57
CA GLY A 175 3.56 -10.59 27.79
C GLY A 175 2.77 -9.81 28.88
N GLU A 176 3.28 -8.67 29.33
CA GLU A 176 2.79 -7.86 30.46
C GLU A 176 1.62 -6.93 30.03
N LYS A 177 0.58 -7.55 29.46
CA LYS A 177 -0.56 -6.86 28.83
C LYS A 177 -1.29 -5.92 29.78
N ASP A 178 -1.51 -6.33 31.04
CA ASP A 178 -2.16 -5.51 32.07
C ASP A 178 -1.38 -4.22 32.37
N LYS A 179 -0.04 -4.30 32.42
CA LYS A 179 0.83 -3.13 32.64
C LYS A 179 0.80 -2.18 31.44
N LYS A 180 0.77 -2.71 30.21
CA LYS A 180 0.59 -1.89 28.99
C LYS A 180 -0.77 -1.18 28.99
N GLN A 181 -1.83 -1.88 29.38
CA GLN A 181 -3.17 -1.31 29.49
C GLN A 181 -3.24 -0.22 30.57
N ALA A 182 -2.67 -0.47 31.75
CA ALA A 182 -2.60 0.51 32.84
C ALA A 182 -1.81 1.77 32.44
N LEU A 183 -0.72 1.63 31.68
CA LEU A 183 0.04 2.75 31.11
C LEU A 183 -0.84 3.59 30.16
N LEU A 184 -1.59 2.95 29.25
CA LEU A 184 -2.50 3.62 28.34
C LEU A 184 -3.61 4.37 29.09
N THR A 185 -4.31 3.71 30.01
CA THR A 185 -5.37 4.33 30.83
C THR A 185 -4.87 5.54 31.62
N LYS A 186 -3.69 5.44 32.25
CA LYS A 186 -3.06 6.54 32.99
C LYS A 186 -2.83 7.76 32.08
N LEU A 187 -2.14 7.56 30.96
CA LEU A 187 -1.76 8.66 30.06
C LEU A 187 -2.99 9.27 29.33
N MET A 188 -4.02 8.45 29.08
CA MET A 188 -5.31 8.92 28.53
C MET A 188 -6.07 9.81 29.51
N GLY A 189 -6.05 9.49 30.82
CA GLY A 189 -6.59 10.34 31.89
C GLY A 189 -5.80 11.64 32.06
N GLU A 190 -4.46 11.57 32.06
CA GLU A 190 -3.62 12.78 32.09
C GLU A 190 -3.85 13.71 30.88
N SER A 191 -4.38 13.19 29.78
CA SER A 191 -4.61 13.91 28.51
C SER A 191 -6.04 14.44 28.34
N GLU A 192 -6.86 14.47 29.39
CA GLU A 192 -8.31 14.65 29.32
C GLU A 192 -8.83 15.72 28.34
N SER A 193 -8.26 16.92 28.38
CA SER A 193 -8.66 18.10 27.60
C SER A 193 -7.99 18.24 26.23
N ASN A 194 -7.08 17.32 25.85
CA ASN A 194 -6.30 17.41 24.61
C ASN A 194 -6.52 16.16 23.74
N ALA A 195 -7.50 16.23 22.84
CA ALA A 195 -7.87 15.14 21.92
C ALA A 195 -6.73 14.75 20.95
N PHE A 196 -5.87 15.70 20.57
CA PHE A 196 -4.69 15.43 19.76
C PHE A 196 -3.68 14.58 20.55
N LEU A 197 -3.37 14.99 21.78
CA LEU A 197 -2.47 14.26 22.69
C LEU A 197 -2.98 12.84 22.97
N LYS A 198 -4.29 12.67 23.22
CA LYS A 198 -4.93 11.35 23.34
C LYS A 198 -4.70 10.46 22.11
N SER A 199 -4.95 11.00 20.92
CA SER A 199 -4.80 10.27 19.65
C SER A 199 -3.35 9.83 19.42
N ILE A 200 -2.38 10.75 19.60
CA ILE A 200 -0.95 10.43 19.48
C ILE A 200 -0.50 9.41 20.54
N THR A 201 -0.98 9.52 21.78
CA THR A 201 -0.66 8.58 22.86
C THR A 201 -1.10 7.16 22.52
N ARG A 202 -2.36 6.99 22.07
CA ARG A 202 -2.89 5.69 21.62
C ARG A 202 -2.08 5.14 20.44
N LEU A 203 -1.80 5.96 19.43
CA LEU A 203 -0.99 5.56 18.26
C LEU A 203 0.42 5.09 18.66
N ILE A 204 1.10 5.78 19.57
CA ILE A 204 2.46 5.41 20.00
C ILE A 204 2.46 4.13 20.85
N ILE A 205 1.52 3.97 21.79
CA ILE A 205 1.47 2.79 22.67
C ILE A 205 1.15 1.51 21.88
N ASN A 206 0.28 1.62 20.88
CA ASN A 206 -0.17 0.52 20.03
C ASN A 206 0.71 0.30 18.78
N LYS A 207 1.89 0.95 18.68
CA LYS A 207 2.86 0.70 17.58
C LYS A 207 3.31 -0.75 17.47
N PHE A 208 3.40 -1.42 18.62
CA PHE A 208 3.72 -2.84 18.70
C PHE A 208 2.47 -3.59 19.17
N GLU A 209 1.70 -4.06 18.21
CA GLU A 209 0.69 -5.11 18.37
C GLU A 209 1.19 -6.29 17.54
N GLU A 210 1.29 -7.49 18.15
CA GLU A 210 1.80 -8.69 17.47
C GLU A 210 1.02 -8.95 16.18
N ASN A 211 1.71 -8.88 15.05
CA ASN A 211 1.12 -9.16 13.74
C ASN A 211 1.34 -10.62 13.38
N ASP A 212 0.31 -11.42 13.55
CA ASP A 212 0.24 -12.77 13.00
C ASP A 212 0.03 -12.70 11.46
N GLY A 213 1.11 -12.44 10.72
CA GLY A 213 1.16 -12.61 9.26
C GLY A 213 0.83 -11.39 8.38
N ILE A 214 0.71 -10.17 8.92
CA ILE A 214 0.38 -8.99 8.11
C ILE A 214 1.64 -8.31 7.53
N SER A 215 1.97 -8.61 6.27
CA SER A 215 3.03 -7.92 5.50
C SER A 215 2.70 -6.47 5.14
N SER A 216 1.42 -6.10 5.29
CA SER A 216 0.88 -4.83 4.83
C SER A 216 0.71 -3.75 5.90
N GLU A 217 0.83 -4.01 7.21
CA GLU A 217 0.24 -3.06 8.19
C GLU A 217 0.94 -1.69 8.27
N SER A 218 2.26 -1.64 8.04
CA SER A 218 3.00 -0.37 7.90
C SER A 218 2.56 0.37 6.64
N SER A 219 2.45 -0.33 5.50
CA SER A 219 1.93 0.22 4.24
C SER A 219 0.46 0.63 4.32
N PHE A 220 -0.34 -0.05 5.12
CA PHE A 220 -1.77 0.18 5.33
C PHE A 220 -1.99 1.41 6.22
N THR A 221 -1.24 1.51 7.32
CA THR A 221 -1.21 2.70 8.18
C THR A 221 -0.74 3.92 7.41
N GLU A 222 0.33 3.77 6.60
CA GLU A 222 0.81 4.79 5.67
C GLU A 222 -0.24 5.21 4.64
N GLN A 223 -0.84 4.26 3.90
CA GLN A 223 -1.87 4.54 2.90
C GLN A 223 -3.09 5.22 3.54
N LYS A 224 -3.51 4.77 4.72
CA LYS A 224 -4.61 5.37 5.47
C LYS A 224 -4.30 6.81 5.89
N ILE A 225 -3.10 7.06 6.41
CA ILE A 225 -2.65 8.42 6.76
C ILE A 225 -2.63 9.31 5.50
N LYS A 226 -2.06 8.82 4.39
CA LYS A 226 -2.01 9.52 3.08
C LYS A 226 -3.38 9.76 2.44
N ARG A 227 -4.39 8.90 2.71
CA ARG A 227 -5.77 9.05 2.22
C ARG A 227 -6.63 9.98 3.08
N THR A 228 -6.43 9.99 4.40
CA THR A 228 -7.27 10.75 5.35
C THR A 228 -6.73 12.15 5.66
N TYR A 229 -5.41 12.37 5.59
CA TYR A 229 -4.78 13.62 6.03
C TYR A 229 -4.01 14.31 4.90
N SER A 230 -4.01 15.64 4.94
CA SER A 230 -3.20 16.52 4.12
C SER A 230 -2.35 17.46 4.99
N GLY A 231 -1.57 18.34 4.34
CA GLY A 231 -0.86 19.45 4.99
C GLY A 231 0.06 19.05 6.15
N ALA A 232 0.05 19.87 7.20
CA ALA A 232 0.91 19.70 8.36
C ALA A 232 0.55 18.47 9.22
N THR A 233 -0.70 18.00 9.17
CA THR A 233 -1.11 16.81 9.93
C THR A 233 -0.65 15.53 9.25
N LEU A 234 -0.72 15.44 7.92
CA LEU A 234 -0.15 14.35 7.13
C LEU A 234 1.34 14.14 7.47
N ASN A 235 2.14 15.19 7.30
CA ASN A 235 3.58 15.16 7.52
C ASN A 235 3.96 14.72 8.95
N PHE A 236 3.23 15.24 9.94
CA PHE A 236 3.45 14.88 11.34
C PHE A 236 3.11 13.40 11.65
N LEU A 237 2.01 12.88 11.10
CA LEU A 237 1.61 11.49 11.32
C LEU A 237 2.51 10.51 10.58
N MET A 238 2.93 10.82 9.35
CA MET A 238 3.92 10.05 8.62
C MET A 238 5.27 9.97 9.37
N PHE A 239 5.62 11.00 10.14
CA PHE A 239 6.83 11.02 10.97
C PHE A 239 6.68 10.23 12.28
N LYS A 240 5.49 10.28 12.90
CA LYS A 240 5.25 9.65 14.21
C LYS A 240 4.75 8.21 14.17
N ALA A 241 3.87 7.84 13.25
CA ALA A 241 3.12 6.58 13.29
C ALA A 241 3.71 5.46 12.40
N VAL A 242 4.51 5.82 11.40
CA VAL A 242 5.05 4.92 10.37
C VAL A 242 6.60 4.84 10.51
N PRO A 243 7.27 3.75 10.13
CA PRO A 243 8.72 3.74 9.94
C PRO A 243 9.17 4.83 8.95
N LEU A 244 10.43 5.26 9.01
CA LEU A 244 10.98 6.24 8.07
C LEU A 244 10.78 5.79 6.61
N ASN A 245 10.02 6.54 5.80
CA ASN A 245 9.90 6.27 4.37
C ASN A 245 10.82 7.20 3.56
N ASN A 246 11.84 6.65 2.91
CA ASN A 246 12.79 7.39 2.08
C ASN A 246 12.15 8.07 0.84
N GLU A 247 11.01 7.58 0.36
CA GLU A 247 10.30 8.11 -0.82
C GLU A 247 9.28 9.21 -0.47
N PHE A 248 8.90 9.38 0.79
CA PHE A 248 7.87 10.34 1.17
C PHE A 248 8.48 11.73 1.40
N ASP A 249 7.98 12.74 0.66
CA ASP A 249 8.40 14.13 0.80
C ASP A 249 7.91 14.77 2.11
N TYR A 250 8.61 14.46 3.21
CA TYR A 250 8.37 15.01 4.53
C TYR A 250 8.64 16.51 4.58
N ASN A 251 7.63 17.32 4.90
CA ASN A 251 7.83 18.70 5.35
C ASN A 251 8.30 18.75 6.82
N TYR A 252 9.61 18.72 7.05
CA TYR A 252 10.20 18.79 8.39
C TYR A 252 9.96 20.12 9.12
N ASN A 253 9.56 21.20 8.43
CA ASN A 253 9.17 22.44 9.10
C ASN A 253 7.85 22.27 9.86
N ASP A 254 6.87 21.60 9.26
CA ASP A 254 5.58 21.29 9.90
C ASP A 254 5.75 20.33 11.07
N VAL A 255 6.64 19.33 10.91
CA VAL A 255 7.03 18.41 11.99
C VAL A 255 7.63 19.18 13.17
N LEU A 256 8.69 19.96 12.95
CA LEU A 256 9.37 20.70 14.02
C LEU A 256 8.48 21.76 14.68
N ASN A 257 7.56 22.40 13.94
CA ASN A 257 6.60 23.34 14.51
C ASN A 257 5.68 22.70 15.57
N ARG A 258 5.43 21.39 15.49
CA ARG A 258 4.71 20.61 16.52
C ARG A 258 5.66 20.00 17.55
N GLU A 259 6.75 19.41 17.09
CA GLU A 259 7.65 18.59 17.91
C GLU A 259 8.42 19.39 18.97
N LYS A 260 8.72 20.67 18.69
CA LYS A 260 9.37 21.61 19.65
C LYS A 260 8.55 21.92 20.92
N HIS A 261 7.40 21.26 21.11
CA HIS A 261 6.49 21.41 22.24
C HIS A 261 6.30 20.09 23.03
N THR A 262 7.27 19.18 22.96
CA THR A 262 7.24 17.84 23.56
C THR A 262 8.23 17.71 24.75
N SER A 263 9.26 16.87 24.63
CA SER A 263 10.34 16.69 25.61
C SER A 263 11.69 17.02 24.98
N ILE A 264 12.75 17.13 25.79
CA ILE A 264 14.10 17.36 25.27
C ILE A 264 14.62 16.16 24.44
N VAL A 265 14.19 14.95 24.80
CA VAL A 265 14.53 13.70 24.10
C VAL A 265 13.85 13.65 22.74
N ASP A 266 12.53 13.88 22.71
CA ASP A 266 11.74 13.89 21.47
C ASP A 266 12.26 14.92 20.46
N VAL A 267 12.67 16.11 20.93
CA VAL A 267 13.32 17.14 20.11
C VAL A 267 14.68 16.68 19.57
N LEU A 268 15.53 16.06 20.40
CA LEU A 268 16.82 15.52 19.94
C LEU A 268 16.62 14.43 18.87
N VAL A 269 15.74 13.46 19.14
CA VAL A 269 15.39 12.36 18.22
C VAL A 269 14.86 12.91 16.90
N CYS A 270 14.01 13.94 16.93
CA CYS A 270 13.50 14.58 15.70
C CYS A 270 14.60 15.26 14.86
N LEU A 271 15.62 15.86 15.48
CA LEU A 271 16.76 16.44 14.76
C LEU A 271 17.65 15.35 14.15
N ILE A 272 17.86 14.23 14.87
CA ILE A 272 18.59 13.05 14.36
C ILE A 272 17.82 12.40 13.20
N ASP A 273 16.49 12.30 13.29
CA ASP A 273 15.63 11.77 12.23
C ASP A 273 15.66 12.65 10.97
N LEU A 274 15.59 13.98 11.12
CA LEU A 274 15.73 14.93 10.01
C LEU A 274 17.07 14.74 9.29
N ALA A 275 18.18 14.69 10.05
CA ALA A 275 19.50 14.47 9.47
C ALA A 275 19.67 13.07 8.87
N THR A 276 19.04 12.03 9.44
CA THR A 276 19.02 10.68 8.86
C THR A 276 18.26 10.68 7.52
N TYR A 277 17.08 11.32 7.46
CA TYR A 277 16.32 11.48 6.23
C TYR A 277 17.07 12.29 5.16
N ALA A 278 17.78 13.34 5.56
CA ALA A 278 18.61 14.12 4.63
C ALA A 278 19.75 13.27 3.99
N ALA A 279 20.23 12.23 4.67
CA ALA A 279 21.27 11.34 4.15
C ALA A 279 20.74 10.20 3.25
N CYS A 280 19.47 9.78 3.40
CA CYS A 280 18.94 8.56 2.75
C CYS A 280 17.64 8.73 1.96
N GLY A 281 16.95 9.87 2.06
CA GLY A 281 15.67 10.14 1.40
C GLY A 281 15.81 10.70 -0.01
N ASP A 282 14.90 10.34 -0.91
CA ASP A 282 14.90 10.83 -2.30
C ASP A 282 14.66 12.35 -2.38
N HIS A 283 13.82 12.87 -1.49
CA HIS A 283 13.62 14.30 -1.26
C HIS A 283 14.42 14.81 -0.02
N GLY A 284 15.42 14.05 0.44
CA GLY A 284 16.27 14.40 1.58
C GLY A 284 17.23 15.56 1.29
N ALA A 285 17.66 15.71 0.03
CA ALA A 285 18.65 16.71 -0.39
C ALA A 285 18.29 18.15 -0.02
N GLN A 286 16.99 18.51 0.01
CA GLN A 286 16.51 19.84 0.41
C GLN A 286 16.85 20.19 1.87
N TYR A 287 17.21 19.19 2.68
CA TYR A 287 17.53 19.32 4.11
C TYR A 287 19.03 19.23 4.42
N GLU A 288 19.92 19.06 3.44
CA GLU A 288 21.37 18.90 3.66
C GLU A 288 22.00 20.05 4.49
N ASP A 289 21.67 21.30 4.18
CA ASP A 289 22.19 22.47 4.92
C ASP A 289 21.65 22.56 6.37
N ALA A 290 20.40 22.14 6.59
CA ALA A 290 19.85 22.01 7.93
C ALA A 290 20.51 20.85 8.70
N ALA A 291 20.69 19.70 8.04
CA ALA A 291 21.33 18.51 8.61
C ALA A 291 22.81 18.76 8.93
N PHE A 292 23.56 19.47 8.08
CA PHE A 292 24.93 19.90 8.34
C PHE A 292 25.02 20.77 9.59
N ARG A 293 24.14 21.77 9.74
CA ARG A 293 24.08 22.61 10.96
C ARG A 293 23.73 21.81 12.21
N ILE A 294 22.79 20.87 12.11
CA ILE A 294 22.41 19.97 13.20
C ILE A 294 23.61 19.11 13.61
N CYS A 295 24.18 18.34 12.67
CA CYS A 295 25.25 17.40 12.95
C CYS A 295 26.52 18.09 13.45
N THR A 296 26.88 19.26 12.88
CA THR A 296 28.01 20.07 13.36
C THR A 296 27.86 20.43 14.85
N MET A 297 26.62 20.65 15.29
CA MET A 297 26.36 20.96 16.70
C MET A 297 26.25 19.73 17.59
N LEU A 298 25.60 18.67 17.12
CA LEU A 298 25.50 17.43 17.88
C LEU A 298 26.88 16.79 18.10
N CYS A 299 27.71 16.68 17.06
CA CYS A 299 29.10 16.15 17.17
C CYS A 299 30.00 17.01 18.08
N LYS A 300 29.69 18.30 18.24
CA LYS A 300 30.43 19.20 19.15
C LYS A 300 29.97 19.07 20.60
N ASN A 301 28.70 18.75 20.82
CA ASN A 301 28.08 18.76 22.15
C ASN A 301 28.05 17.38 22.81
N PHE A 302 28.11 16.30 22.04
CA PHE A 302 27.88 14.93 22.49
C PHE A 302 28.94 13.95 22.01
N GLU A 303 29.28 12.99 22.88
CA GLU A 303 30.04 11.80 22.53
C GLU A 303 29.05 10.67 22.24
N SER A 304 28.87 10.34 20.95
CA SER A 304 27.98 9.26 20.48
C SER A 304 28.41 8.82 19.09
N ASP A 305 28.69 7.52 18.92
CA ASP A 305 29.22 6.98 17.66
C ASP A 305 28.22 7.11 16.51
N TYR A 306 26.92 6.97 16.77
CA TYR A 306 25.87 7.19 15.77
C TYR A 306 25.81 8.67 15.32
N ILE A 307 25.95 9.62 16.24
CA ILE A 307 25.95 11.06 15.92
C ILE A 307 27.18 11.41 15.08
N SER A 308 28.37 10.90 15.44
CA SER A 308 29.59 11.09 14.64
C SER A 308 29.46 10.47 13.25
N ALA A 309 28.97 9.23 13.14
CA ALA A 309 28.74 8.56 11.86
C ALA A 309 27.71 9.30 10.98
N LEU A 310 26.70 9.93 11.59
CA LEU A 310 25.74 10.79 10.89
C LEU A 310 26.40 12.10 10.42
N GLY A 311 27.25 12.74 11.22
CA GLY A 311 28.01 13.93 10.79
C GLY A 311 28.93 13.68 9.59
N VAL A 312 29.53 12.50 9.52
CA VAL A 312 30.39 12.06 8.42
C VAL A 312 29.65 11.98 7.08
N ASN A 313 28.34 11.74 7.06
CA ASN A 313 27.54 11.79 5.83
C ASN A 313 27.55 13.20 5.20
N PHE A 314 27.68 14.25 6.03
CA PHE A 314 27.71 15.66 5.63
C PHE A 314 29.13 16.25 5.60
N GLY A 315 30.16 15.40 5.54
CA GLY A 315 31.56 15.83 5.40
C GLY A 315 32.17 16.44 6.67
N ILE A 316 31.55 16.25 7.83
CA ILE A 316 32.07 16.74 9.12
C ILE A 316 33.16 15.79 9.62
N GLU A 317 34.35 16.34 9.88
CA GLU A 317 35.48 15.60 10.41
C GLU A 317 35.21 15.15 11.85
N CYS A 318 35.39 13.85 12.11
CA CYS A 318 35.17 13.20 13.40
C CYS A 318 36.38 12.31 13.76
N THR A 319 36.62 12.07 15.04
CA THR A 319 37.68 11.14 15.48
C THR A 319 37.27 9.69 15.23
N TRP A 320 38.01 9.00 14.37
CA TRP A 320 37.78 7.59 14.05
C TRP A 320 38.23 6.69 15.21
N LYS A 321 37.29 6.06 15.91
CA LYS A 321 37.59 4.92 16.78
C LYS A 321 37.95 3.74 15.88
N LEU A 322 39.20 3.27 15.96
CA LEU A 322 39.73 2.17 15.16
C LEU A 322 40.30 1.11 16.11
N VAL A 323 39.68 -0.07 16.14
CA VAL A 323 40.13 -1.22 16.92
C VAL A 323 40.25 -2.40 15.96
N GLY A 324 41.47 -2.93 15.80
CA GLY A 324 41.76 -3.93 14.76
C GLY A 324 40.93 -5.22 14.88
N ALA A 325 40.47 -5.55 16.08
CA ALA A 325 39.61 -6.71 16.34
C ALA A 325 38.17 -6.54 15.83
N ASP A 326 37.66 -5.31 15.69
CA ASP A 326 36.25 -5.08 15.32
C ASP A 326 35.95 -5.52 13.88
N CYS A 327 36.96 -5.57 13.00
CA CYS A 327 36.77 -5.99 11.60
C CYS A 327 37.02 -7.48 11.34
N ASP A 328 37.28 -8.31 12.36
CA ASP A 328 37.66 -9.71 12.18
C ASP A 328 36.55 -10.58 11.55
N ILE A 329 35.29 -10.42 11.97
CA ILE A 329 34.11 -11.06 11.37
C ILE A 329 33.91 -10.57 9.91
N LEU A 330 34.11 -9.27 9.65
CA LEU A 330 34.03 -8.70 8.30
C LEU A 330 35.15 -9.20 7.37
N GLU A 331 36.33 -9.47 7.92
CA GLU A 331 37.47 -10.06 7.23
C GLU A 331 37.22 -11.54 6.91
N ASP A 332 36.81 -12.35 7.90
CA ASP A 332 36.44 -13.75 7.67
C ASP A 332 35.29 -13.87 6.66
N TYR A 333 34.30 -12.98 6.71
CA TYR A 333 33.21 -12.92 5.72
C TYR A 333 33.71 -12.55 4.32
N THR A 334 34.78 -11.74 4.23
CA THR A 334 35.40 -11.35 2.95
C THR A 334 36.30 -12.45 2.39
N ARG A 335 36.87 -13.30 3.25
CA ARG A 335 37.62 -14.52 2.89
C ARG A 335 36.74 -15.71 2.53
N GLY A 336 35.44 -15.67 2.83
CA GLY A 336 34.52 -16.80 2.68
C GLY A 336 34.55 -17.83 3.82
N ASN A 337 35.13 -17.48 4.96
CA ASN A 337 35.29 -18.34 6.14
C ASN A 337 33.98 -18.46 6.96
N TYR A 338 32.84 -18.74 6.32
CA TYR A 338 31.53 -18.65 6.97
C TYR A 338 31.40 -19.54 8.23
N GLN A 339 31.96 -20.76 8.21
CA GLN A 339 31.94 -21.67 9.36
C GLN A 339 32.59 -21.03 10.59
N LYS A 340 33.76 -20.40 10.41
CA LYS A 340 34.53 -19.73 11.46
C LYS A 340 33.84 -18.50 12.04
N ILE A 341 32.87 -17.91 11.34
CA ILE A 341 32.03 -16.81 11.87
C ILE A 341 30.94 -17.36 12.80
N ILE A 342 30.32 -18.47 12.40
CA ILE A 342 29.20 -19.07 13.12
C ILE A 342 29.65 -19.85 14.37
N GLU A 343 30.84 -20.45 14.33
CA GLU A 343 31.43 -21.21 15.45
C GLU A 343 32.09 -20.34 16.54
N ARG A 344 31.88 -19.02 16.54
CA ARG A 344 32.53 -18.12 17.50
C ARG A 344 31.86 -18.14 18.88
N ASP A 345 32.66 -18.32 19.93
CA ASP A 345 32.21 -18.24 21.33
C ASP A 345 31.74 -16.83 21.73
N ASP A 346 32.30 -15.77 21.14
CA ASP A 346 31.98 -14.36 21.44
C ASP A 346 30.81 -13.79 20.63
N LEU A 347 30.16 -14.61 19.80
CA LEU A 347 29.21 -14.16 18.78
C LEU A 347 28.06 -13.30 19.36
N ASN A 348 27.39 -13.78 20.41
CA ASN A 348 26.27 -13.05 21.03
C ASN A 348 26.64 -11.64 21.49
N THR A 349 27.85 -11.45 22.03
CA THR A 349 28.35 -10.11 22.44
C THR A 349 28.77 -9.25 21.25
N ARG A 350 29.22 -9.86 20.14
CA ARG A 350 29.56 -9.13 18.91
C ARG A 350 28.33 -8.64 18.14
N LEU A 351 27.20 -9.35 18.23
CA LEU A 351 25.94 -8.98 17.57
C LEU A 351 25.29 -7.69 18.10
N GLU A 352 25.77 -7.14 19.22
CA GLU A 352 25.45 -5.76 19.63
C GLU A 352 25.91 -4.72 18.57
N ASN A 353 26.95 -5.06 17.79
CA ASN A 353 27.30 -4.33 16.57
C ASN A 353 26.44 -4.81 15.40
N PHE A 354 25.71 -3.89 14.76
CA PHE A 354 24.93 -4.18 13.57
C PHE A 354 25.79 -4.58 12.37
N SER A 355 27.01 -4.05 12.24
CA SER A 355 27.91 -4.46 11.14
C SER A 355 28.33 -5.94 11.24
N ASP A 356 28.55 -6.44 12.46
CA ASP A 356 28.82 -7.87 12.70
C ASP A 356 27.54 -8.68 12.45
N PHE A 357 26.39 -8.25 12.96
CA PHE A 357 25.09 -8.89 12.69
C PHE A 357 24.80 -9.03 11.19
N GLN A 358 25.00 -7.99 10.37
CA GLN A 358 24.82 -8.08 8.92
C GLN A 358 25.74 -9.12 8.25
N ALA A 359 26.98 -9.26 8.73
CA ALA A 359 27.91 -10.27 8.22
C ALA A 359 27.49 -11.69 8.65
N VAL A 360 26.99 -11.84 9.88
CA VAL A 360 26.49 -13.11 10.43
C VAL A 360 25.22 -13.56 9.72
N CYS A 361 24.26 -12.68 9.43
CA CYS A 361 23.08 -13.02 8.62
C CYS A 361 23.47 -13.50 7.22
N ALA A 362 24.47 -12.86 6.60
CA ALA A 362 24.96 -13.32 5.31
C ALA A 362 25.71 -14.66 5.39
N ALA A 363 26.41 -14.96 6.49
CA ALA A 363 26.98 -16.29 6.73
C ALA A 363 25.88 -17.35 6.98
N ALA A 364 24.85 -16.99 7.76
CA ALA A 364 23.68 -17.82 8.08
C ALA A 364 22.90 -18.27 6.84
N CYS A 365 22.82 -17.42 5.82
CA CYS A 365 22.27 -17.76 4.50
C CYS A 365 22.97 -18.95 3.80
N ARG A 366 24.14 -19.38 4.29
CA ARG A 366 24.99 -20.44 3.70
C ARG A 366 25.24 -21.60 4.67
N ILE A 367 25.29 -21.33 5.97
CA ILE A 367 25.63 -22.30 7.03
C ILE A 367 24.69 -22.08 8.22
N PRO A 368 24.01 -23.11 8.74
CA PRO A 368 23.10 -22.97 9.90
C PRO A 368 23.80 -22.39 11.13
N HIS A 369 23.15 -21.47 11.85
CA HIS A 369 23.66 -20.90 13.09
C HIS A 369 23.09 -21.55 14.35
N ASN A 370 23.83 -21.41 15.46
CA ASN A 370 23.41 -21.87 16.78
C ASN A 370 22.96 -20.74 17.72
N VAL A 371 22.97 -19.47 17.27
CA VAL A 371 22.48 -18.31 18.05
C VAL A 371 21.02 -18.53 18.43
N GLN A 372 20.71 -18.32 19.72
CA GLN A 372 19.39 -18.52 20.31
C GLN A 372 18.72 -17.19 20.69
N GLY A 373 17.43 -17.25 21.06
CA GLY A 373 16.69 -16.09 21.55
C GLY A 373 16.40 -15.05 20.46
N LEU A 374 16.12 -13.82 20.87
CA LEU A 374 15.77 -12.71 19.97
C LEU A 374 16.80 -12.52 18.85
N LEU A 375 18.10 -12.58 19.15
CA LEU A 375 19.16 -12.47 18.14
C LEU A 375 19.12 -13.60 17.11
N GLY A 376 18.79 -14.83 17.53
CA GLY A 376 18.60 -15.96 16.61
C GLY A 376 17.44 -15.69 15.65
N SER A 377 16.25 -15.38 16.18
CA SER A 377 15.07 -15.07 15.37
C SER A 377 15.26 -13.87 14.43
N LEU A 378 16.07 -12.88 14.84
CA LEU A 378 16.46 -11.75 13.99
C LEU A 378 17.40 -12.18 12.86
N ILE A 379 18.33 -13.12 13.09
CA ILE A 379 19.20 -13.68 12.04
C ILE A 379 18.39 -14.51 11.05
N ASP A 380 17.49 -15.38 11.52
CA ASP A 380 16.61 -16.19 10.68
C ASP A 380 15.76 -15.30 9.76
N ALA A 381 15.02 -14.34 10.35
CA ALA A 381 14.17 -13.43 9.58
C ALA A 381 14.98 -12.54 8.61
N ALA A 382 16.17 -12.08 9.02
CA ALA A 382 17.07 -11.34 8.13
C ALA A 382 17.59 -12.21 6.98
N SER A 383 17.89 -13.48 7.24
CA SER A 383 18.38 -14.43 6.23
C SER A 383 17.28 -14.76 5.22
N SER A 384 16.05 -15.03 5.68
CA SER A 384 14.87 -15.18 4.83
C SER A 384 14.58 -13.91 4.00
N LEU A 385 14.77 -12.73 4.58
CA LEU A 385 14.68 -11.45 3.87
C LEU A 385 15.75 -11.31 2.77
N MET A 386 16.99 -11.75 3.00
CA MET A 386 18.09 -11.68 2.02
C MET A 386 17.95 -12.75 0.92
N LEU A 387 17.51 -13.97 1.26
CA LEU A 387 17.34 -15.09 0.34
C LEU A 387 16.10 -14.99 -0.55
N LYS A 388 15.09 -14.20 -0.16
CA LYS A 388 13.76 -14.14 -0.82
C LYS A 388 13.07 -15.51 -0.88
N ASN A 389 13.21 -16.31 0.18
CA ASN A 389 12.64 -17.65 0.30
C ASN A 389 11.12 -17.61 0.56
N GLN A 390 10.52 -18.76 0.89
CA GLN A 390 9.06 -18.85 1.13
C GLN A 390 8.59 -18.05 2.36
N GLU A 391 9.43 -17.90 3.38
CA GLU A 391 9.17 -17.18 4.63
C GLU A 391 9.40 -15.66 4.52
N PHE A 392 9.78 -15.17 3.33
CA PHE A 392 10.15 -13.77 3.11
C PHE A 392 9.10 -12.77 3.59
N ASP A 393 7.82 -12.97 3.27
CA ASP A 393 6.78 -11.98 3.58
C ASP A 393 6.42 -11.99 5.09
N GLU A 394 6.47 -13.15 5.76
CA GLU A 394 6.33 -13.27 7.22
C GLU A 394 7.53 -12.63 7.95
N SER A 395 8.75 -12.93 7.49
CA SER A 395 9.98 -12.34 8.00
C SER A 395 10.01 -10.81 7.83
N ALA A 396 9.57 -10.31 6.67
CA ALA A 396 9.43 -8.88 6.42
C ALA A 396 8.38 -8.23 7.34
N SER A 397 7.28 -8.92 7.65
CA SER A 397 6.25 -8.48 8.61
C SER A 397 6.83 -8.32 10.01
N TYR A 398 7.49 -9.36 10.51
CA TYR A 398 8.11 -9.42 11.84
C TYR A 398 9.15 -8.31 12.02
N LEU A 399 10.06 -8.17 11.06
CA LEU A 399 11.08 -7.12 11.08
C LEU A 399 10.48 -5.72 10.92
N SER A 400 9.41 -5.55 10.13
CA SER A 400 8.74 -4.24 9.98
C SER A 400 8.01 -3.83 11.26
N LEU A 401 7.51 -4.78 12.05
CA LEU A 401 6.87 -4.52 13.34
C LEU A 401 7.91 -4.02 14.36
N LEU A 402 9.03 -4.75 14.50
CA LEU A 402 10.13 -4.37 15.40
C LEU A 402 10.78 -3.03 15.01
N THR A 403 11.01 -2.79 13.71
CA THR A 403 11.58 -1.51 13.26
C THR A 403 10.59 -0.34 13.35
N ASN A 404 9.26 -0.56 13.33
CA ASN A 404 8.29 0.51 13.61
C ASN A 404 8.30 0.97 15.07
N SER A 405 8.44 0.01 15.99
CA SER A 405 8.35 0.26 17.43
C SER A 405 9.69 0.70 18.04
N LEU A 406 10.79 0.03 17.67
CA LEU A 406 12.14 0.26 18.20
C LEU A 406 13.04 1.10 17.28
N GLY A 407 12.63 1.41 16.04
CA GLY A 407 13.44 2.10 15.02
C GLY A 407 13.86 3.55 15.31
N LYS A 408 13.76 4.00 16.56
CA LYS A 408 14.45 5.21 17.04
C LYS A 408 15.79 4.91 17.71
N LEU A 409 16.04 3.66 18.11
CA LEU A 409 17.33 3.16 18.60
C LEU A 409 18.34 2.94 17.45
N PRO A 410 19.64 3.23 17.61
CA PRO A 410 20.66 3.12 16.57
C PRO A 410 20.70 1.81 15.77
N TRP A 411 20.67 0.65 16.44
CA TRP A 411 20.72 -0.68 15.82
C TRP A 411 19.46 -0.95 14.99
N PHE A 412 18.29 -0.59 15.51
CA PHE A 412 17.02 -0.76 14.80
C PHE A 412 16.84 0.23 13.64
N ARG A 413 17.48 1.42 13.67
CA ARG A 413 17.60 2.31 12.50
C ARG A 413 18.42 1.66 11.39
N GLN A 414 19.54 1.02 11.74
CA GLN A 414 20.36 0.27 10.78
C GLN A 414 19.62 -0.93 10.19
N MET A 415 18.87 -1.65 11.03
CA MET A 415 17.99 -2.72 10.58
C MET A 415 16.91 -2.19 9.62
N GLN A 416 16.33 -1.02 9.91
CA GLN A 416 15.37 -0.39 9.00
C GLN A 416 16.00 0.01 7.66
N LEU A 417 17.24 0.54 7.65
CA LEU A 417 17.96 0.83 6.41
C LEU A 417 18.26 -0.45 5.61
N MET A 418 18.61 -1.55 6.27
CA MET A 418 18.75 -2.85 5.61
C MET A 418 17.41 -3.31 5.00
N MET A 419 16.32 -3.22 5.76
CA MET A 419 14.99 -3.55 5.28
C MET A 419 14.55 -2.71 4.09
N LEU A 420 14.84 -1.41 4.05
CA LEU A 420 14.50 -0.57 2.90
C LEU A 420 15.25 -0.98 1.63
N ARG A 421 16.50 -1.44 1.75
CA ARG A 421 17.30 -1.94 0.62
C ARG A 421 16.86 -3.33 0.14
N GLU A 422 16.38 -4.18 1.05
CA GLU A 422 16.03 -5.57 0.75
C GLU A 422 14.54 -5.80 0.42
N SER A 423 13.62 -5.05 1.05
CA SER A 423 12.18 -5.34 0.98
C SER A 423 11.42 -4.51 -0.07
N LYS A 424 11.99 -3.39 -0.52
CA LYS A 424 11.36 -2.46 -1.48
C LYS A 424 12.17 -2.35 -2.77
N PHE A 425 11.45 -2.25 -3.88
CA PHE A 425 12.03 -1.80 -5.14
C PHE A 425 12.42 -0.32 -5.01
N THR A 426 13.64 0.04 -5.42
CA THR A 426 14.16 1.42 -5.39
C THR A 426 14.96 1.74 -6.67
N THR A 427 15.03 3.02 -7.07
CA THR A 427 15.82 3.43 -8.25
C THR A 427 17.32 3.26 -8.02
N GLU A 428 18.14 3.25 -9.08
CA GLU A 428 19.62 3.17 -8.94
C GLU A 428 20.18 4.29 -8.03
N LYS A 429 19.63 5.51 -8.15
CA LYS A 429 19.97 6.64 -7.28
C LYS A 429 19.62 6.34 -5.82
N THR A 430 18.42 5.82 -5.58
CA THR A 430 17.89 5.53 -4.25
C THR A 430 18.63 4.37 -3.57
N ASP A 431 18.92 3.26 -4.28
CA ASP A 431 19.75 2.15 -3.78
C ASP A 431 21.16 2.64 -3.43
N TYR A 432 21.75 3.52 -4.26
CA TYR A 432 23.03 4.15 -3.93
C TYR A 432 22.97 5.03 -2.67
N LEU A 433 21.92 5.87 -2.51
CA LEU A 433 21.73 6.69 -1.32
C LEU A 433 21.56 5.85 -0.06
N LEU A 434 20.74 4.79 -0.10
CA LEU A 434 20.55 3.86 1.01
C LEU A 434 21.84 3.09 1.34
N ALA A 435 22.58 2.62 0.31
CA ALA A 435 23.85 1.92 0.49
C ALA A 435 24.95 2.83 1.07
N ARG A 436 24.99 4.11 0.64
CA ARG A 436 25.86 5.15 1.20
C ARG A 436 25.51 5.43 2.66
N ALA A 437 24.24 5.69 2.96
CA ALA A 437 23.77 5.96 4.32
C ALA A 437 24.11 4.79 5.25
N GLN A 438 23.76 3.55 4.88
CA GLN A 438 24.10 2.36 5.66
C GLN A 438 25.63 2.19 5.85
N GLY A 439 26.42 2.38 4.79
CA GLY A 439 27.88 2.24 4.86
C GLY A 439 28.59 3.32 5.69
N LEU A 440 28.06 4.55 5.73
CA LEU A 440 28.62 5.65 6.53
C LEU A 440 28.14 5.63 7.98
N LEU A 441 26.85 5.33 8.20
CA LEU A 441 26.24 5.19 9.53
C LEU A 441 26.68 3.91 10.27
N ALA A 442 27.38 2.99 9.59
CA ALA A 442 27.92 1.77 10.19
C ALA A 442 28.71 2.08 11.47
N ASP A 443 28.39 1.36 12.53
CA ASP A 443 29.05 1.40 13.84
C ASP A 443 30.55 1.08 13.75
N ILE A 444 30.92 0.07 12.97
CA ILE A 444 32.31 -0.33 12.78
C ILE A 444 32.98 0.51 11.68
N ASN A 445 34.11 1.14 12.03
CA ASN A 445 34.95 1.90 11.10
C ASN A 445 35.85 0.96 10.27
N SER A 446 35.23 0.23 9.35
CA SER A 446 35.87 -0.72 8.43
C SER A 446 36.30 -0.09 7.10
N PRO A 447 37.25 -0.72 6.35
CA PRO A 447 37.63 -0.31 4.99
C PRO A 447 36.44 -0.09 4.02
N ARG A 448 35.32 -0.81 4.19
CA ARG A 448 34.07 -0.61 3.43
C ARG A 448 33.57 0.84 3.48
N LYS A 449 33.77 1.55 4.60
CA LYS A 449 33.34 2.95 4.77
C LYS A 449 34.04 3.89 3.78
N ALA A 450 35.30 3.62 3.41
CA ALA A 450 36.08 4.42 2.46
C ALA A 450 35.44 4.51 1.05
N ARG A 451 34.66 3.49 0.65
CA ARG A 451 33.93 3.44 -0.63
C ARG A 451 32.84 4.51 -0.76
N TYR A 452 32.35 5.04 0.36
CA TYR A 452 31.21 5.96 0.43
C TYR A 452 31.55 7.33 1.04
N LEU A 453 32.75 7.50 1.59
CA LEU A 453 33.18 8.74 2.23
C LEU A 453 33.25 9.93 1.24
N PRO A 454 32.84 11.13 1.65
CA PRO A 454 33.16 12.38 0.95
C PRO A 454 34.66 12.52 0.68
N GLU A 455 35.03 13.09 -0.47
CA GLU A 455 36.44 13.20 -0.92
C GLU A 455 37.33 13.90 0.10
N ASN A 456 36.80 14.93 0.79
CA ASN A 456 37.51 15.69 1.81
C ASN A 456 37.84 14.88 3.07
N LEU A 457 37.15 13.77 3.34
CA LEU A 457 37.40 12.87 4.46
C LEU A 457 38.10 11.56 4.04
N ARG A 458 37.92 11.12 2.80
CA ARG A 458 38.39 9.80 2.33
C ARG A 458 39.90 9.61 2.47
N SER A 459 40.71 10.60 2.10
CA SER A 459 42.18 10.50 2.15
C SER A 459 42.71 10.37 3.59
N GLY A 460 42.22 11.21 4.51
CA GLY A 460 42.54 11.13 5.93
C GLY A 460 42.07 9.82 6.58
N TYR A 461 40.87 9.35 6.21
CA TYR A 461 40.37 8.06 6.68
C TYR A 461 41.23 6.89 6.20
N VAL A 462 41.55 6.81 4.90
CA VAL A 462 42.41 5.77 4.32
C VAL A 462 43.79 5.75 5.00
N ALA A 463 44.38 6.92 5.24
CA ALA A 463 45.65 7.04 5.96
C ALA A 463 45.56 6.57 7.43
N ALA A 464 44.41 6.75 8.10
CA ALA A 464 44.18 6.27 9.46
C ALA A 464 43.93 4.75 9.55
N ILE A 465 43.27 4.15 8.55
CA ILE A 465 42.95 2.72 8.54
C ILE A 465 44.07 1.81 8.00
N ALA A 466 44.93 2.33 7.11
CA ALA A 466 46.00 1.54 6.48
C ALA A 466 47.00 0.89 7.46
N PRO A 467 47.45 1.54 8.56
CA PRO A 467 48.36 0.91 9.53
C PRO A 467 47.76 -0.26 10.31
N ILE A 468 46.42 -0.41 10.31
CA ILE A 468 45.69 -1.42 11.08
C ILE A 468 45.20 -2.55 10.18
N TYR A 469 44.69 -2.22 8.99
CA TYR A 469 44.04 -3.18 8.09
C TYR A 469 44.77 -3.36 6.75
N GLY A 470 45.91 -2.72 6.49
CA GLY A 470 46.57 -2.70 5.18
C GLY A 470 46.90 -4.08 4.58
N ASP A 471 47.08 -5.11 5.41
CA ASP A 471 47.32 -6.50 4.99
C ASP A 471 46.05 -7.39 4.94
N THR A 472 44.85 -6.81 5.05
CA THR A 472 43.57 -7.56 5.12
C THR A 472 42.86 -7.66 3.76
N ALA A 473 42.16 -8.77 3.52
CA ALA A 473 41.33 -8.98 2.34
C ALA A 473 40.21 -7.93 2.23
N LEU A 474 39.73 -7.44 3.37
CA LEU A 474 38.76 -6.35 3.48
C LEU A 474 39.32 -4.99 3.02
N PHE A 475 40.60 -4.71 3.28
CA PHE A 475 41.27 -3.51 2.77
C PHE A 475 41.56 -3.63 1.27
N ASP A 476 42.08 -4.78 0.83
CA ASP A 476 42.29 -5.09 -0.59
C ASP A 476 41.00 -4.83 -1.39
N LEU A 477 39.86 -5.40 -0.97
CA LEU A 477 38.59 -5.33 -1.70
C LEU A 477 37.97 -3.91 -1.81
N PHE A 478 38.24 -3.02 -0.85
CA PHE A 478 37.51 -1.74 -0.73
C PHE A 478 38.37 -0.48 -0.90
N VAL A 479 39.70 -0.60 -0.79
CA VAL A 479 40.62 0.55 -0.76
C VAL A 479 41.69 0.48 -1.83
N ALA A 480 42.18 -0.70 -2.20
CA ALA A 480 43.24 -0.83 -3.21
C ALA A 480 42.76 -0.39 -4.60
N ASP A 481 43.62 0.34 -5.34
CA ASP A 481 43.35 0.67 -6.73
C ASP A 481 43.63 -0.55 -7.61
N HIS A 482 42.57 -1.20 -8.07
CA HIS A 482 42.65 -2.33 -8.97
C HIS A 482 42.71 -1.88 -10.43
N GLU A 483 43.67 -2.39 -11.20
CA GLU A 483 43.64 -2.27 -12.66
C GLU A 483 42.51 -3.12 -13.24
N TYR A 484 41.48 -2.45 -13.77
CA TYR A 484 40.30 -3.05 -14.38
C TYR A 484 40.68 -3.73 -15.70
N GLY A 485 41.01 -5.01 -15.60
CA GLY A 485 41.61 -5.86 -16.63
C GLY A 485 42.42 -7.04 -16.03
N ALA A 486 42.82 -6.96 -14.76
CA ALA A 486 43.43 -8.07 -14.04
C ALA A 486 42.44 -9.24 -13.84
N ASN A 487 42.93 -10.46 -14.03
CA ASN A 487 42.15 -11.69 -13.80
C ASN A 487 41.79 -11.81 -12.30
N PRO A 488 40.52 -12.03 -11.91
CA PRO A 488 40.09 -12.17 -10.51
C PRO A 488 40.88 -13.21 -9.69
N VAL A 489 41.53 -14.16 -10.36
CA VAL A 489 42.45 -15.17 -9.79
C VAL A 489 43.64 -14.56 -9.03
N SER A 490 44.01 -13.29 -9.30
CA SER A 490 45.16 -12.62 -8.66
C SER A 490 44.95 -12.23 -7.18
N TRP A 491 43.71 -12.27 -6.66
CA TRP A 491 43.38 -11.79 -5.31
C TRP A 491 43.13 -12.93 -4.32
N GLY A 492 44.06 -13.89 -4.24
CA GLY A 492 43.87 -15.17 -3.51
C GLY A 492 43.59 -15.13 -2.00
N ARG A 493 43.34 -13.96 -1.41
CA ARG A 493 42.84 -13.77 -0.04
C ARG A 493 41.32 -13.47 0.02
N ILE A 494 40.70 -13.02 -1.07
CA ILE A 494 39.28 -12.65 -1.11
C ILE A 494 38.48 -13.79 -1.74
N ASP A 495 37.27 -14.05 -1.24
CA ASP A 495 36.35 -14.98 -1.91
C ASP A 495 36.11 -14.55 -3.38
N ARG A 496 36.24 -15.49 -4.31
CA ARG A 496 36.19 -15.21 -5.75
C ARG A 496 34.83 -14.64 -6.18
N ALA A 497 33.74 -15.16 -5.62
CA ALA A 497 32.39 -14.74 -5.99
C ALA A 497 32.10 -13.31 -5.50
N ARG A 498 32.51 -13.02 -4.27
CA ARG A 498 32.49 -11.68 -3.68
C ARG A 498 33.36 -10.68 -4.45
N ALA A 499 34.59 -11.03 -4.82
CA ALA A 499 35.48 -10.16 -5.59
C ALA A 499 34.83 -9.76 -6.93
N ILE A 500 34.35 -10.74 -7.68
CA ILE A 500 33.70 -10.53 -8.98
C ILE A 500 32.44 -9.66 -8.88
N LYS A 501 31.59 -9.84 -7.85
CA LYS A 501 30.45 -8.95 -7.57
C LYS A 501 30.87 -7.48 -7.47
N TYR A 502 31.89 -7.16 -6.66
CA TYR A 502 32.30 -5.78 -6.46
C TYR A 502 32.99 -5.18 -7.70
N ILE A 503 33.84 -5.95 -8.39
CA ILE A 503 34.46 -5.56 -9.68
C ILE A 503 33.38 -5.23 -10.71
N ALA A 504 32.39 -6.11 -10.90
CA ALA A 504 31.30 -5.90 -11.86
C ALA A 504 30.47 -4.66 -11.52
N GLY A 505 30.12 -4.45 -10.24
CA GLY A 505 29.44 -3.26 -9.77
C GLY A 505 30.23 -1.97 -10.04
N ASP A 506 31.56 -2.01 -9.96
CA ASP A 506 32.43 -0.86 -10.24
C ASP A 506 32.62 -0.60 -11.74
N LEU A 507 32.70 -1.65 -12.57
CA LEU A 507 32.65 -1.54 -14.03
C LEU A 507 31.32 -0.91 -14.49
N TYR A 508 30.19 -1.38 -13.94
CA TYR A 508 28.86 -0.85 -14.22
C TYR A 508 28.75 0.65 -13.86
N ARG A 509 29.23 1.04 -12.67
CA ARG A 509 29.30 2.44 -12.20
C ARG A 509 30.23 3.32 -13.05
N LYS A 510 31.30 2.75 -13.62
CA LYS A 510 32.23 3.43 -14.56
C LYS A 510 31.75 3.41 -16.02
N ASN A 511 30.50 3.04 -16.29
CA ASN A 511 29.91 2.90 -17.64
C ASN A 511 30.62 1.88 -18.56
N ARG A 512 31.37 0.92 -18.00
CA ARG A 512 32.06 -0.17 -18.73
C ARG A 512 31.19 -1.43 -18.76
N ALA A 513 29.99 -1.31 -19.35
CA ALA A 513 28.94 -2.35 -19.30
C ALA A 513 29.38 -3.70 -19.90
N LYS A 514 30.02 -3.72 -21.07
CA LYS A 514 30.52 -4.96 -21.73
C LYS A 514 31.47 -5.77 -20.86
N GLU A 515 32.34 -5.09 -20.11
CA GLU A 515 33.30 -5.73 -19.24
C GLU A 515 32.63 -6.24 -17.95
N ALA A 516 31.61 -5.52 -17.44
CA ALA A 516 30.77 -6.02 -16.36
C ALA A 516 30.05 -7.31 -16.77
N ILE A 517 29.45 -7.36 -17.96
CA ILE A 517 28.81 -8.57 -18.52
C ILE A 517 29.82 -9.73 -18.58
N PHE A 518 30.97 -9.53 -19.23
CA PHE A 518 32.01 -10.56 -19.36
C PHE A 518 32.52 -11.10 -18.01
N VAL A 519 32.55 -10.28 -16.97
CA VAL A 519 32.95 -10.66 -15.61
C VAL A 519 31.82 -11.38 -14.86
N LEU A 520 30.56 -11.02 -15.09
CA LEU A 520 29.39 -11.67 -14.48
C LEU A 520 29.08 -13.03 -15.11
N GLU A 521 29.19 -13.16 -16.43
CA GLU A 521 28.97 -14.43 -17.16
C GLU A 521 29.89 -15.56 -16.69
N GLN A 522 31.13 -15.23 -16.27
CA GLN A 522 32.09 -16.19 -15.69
C GLN A 522 31.63 -16.82 -14.37
N ILE A 523 30.56 -16.31 -13.74
CA ILE A 523 30.03 -16.75 -12.45
C ILE A 523 28.61 -17.32 -12.52
N ASN A 524 27.99 -17.35 -13.69
CA ASN A 524 26.57 -17.71 -13.87
C ASN A 524 26.18 -19.17 -13.49
N ALA A 525 27.09 -19.94 -12.90
CA ALA A 525 26.89 -21.29 -12.38
C ALA A 525 27.26 -21.44 -10.88
N PHE A 526 27.46 -20.36 -10.13
CA PHE A 526 27.76 -20.43 -8.69
C PHE A 526 26.54 -20.89 -7.86
N PRO A 527 26.70 -21.88 -6.96
CA PRO A 527 25.59 -22.44 -6.15
C PRO A 527 25.19 -21.56 -4.94
N ASP A 528 25.58 -20.29 -4.93
CA ASP A 528 25.35 -19.35 -3.82
C ASP A 528 24.08 -18.52 -4.11
N PRO A 529 22.96 -18.69 -3.38
CA PRO A 529 21.71 -18.02 -3.70
C PRO A 529 21.79 -16.49 -3.57
N LEU A 530 22.55 -16.00 -2.57
CA LEU A 530 22.67 -14.55 -2.33
C LEU A 530 23.42 -13.89 -3.50
N ILE A 531 24.55 -14.47 -3.89
CA ILE A 531 25.38 -13.93 -4.97
C ILE A 531 24.68 -14.11 -6.31
N SER A 532 24.01 -15.25 -6.56
CA SER A 532 23.25 -15.49 -7.78
C SER A 532 22.16 -14.43 -8.00
N ASN A 533 21.37 -14.10 -6.97
CA ASN A 533 20.35 -13.05 -7.03
C ASN A 533 20.94 -11.67 -7.41
N GLU A 534 22.04 -11.28 -6.77
CA GLU A 534 22.71 -9.98 -7.03
C GLU A 534 23.41 -9.93 -8.40
N VAL A 535 24.02 -11.05 -8.83
CA VAL A 535 24.64 -11.21 -10.15
C VAL A 535 23.58 -11.11 -11.24
N SER A 536 22.43 -11.77 -11.08
CA SER A 536 21.30 -11.70 -12.02
C SER A 536 20.79 -10.26 -12.16
N LYS A 537 20.59 -9.54 -11.04
CA LYS A 537 20.24 -8.11 -11.03
C LYS A 537 21.26 -7.25 -11.79
N LEU A 538 22.56 -7.41 -11.49
CA LEU A 538 23.63 -6.63 -12.14
C LEU A 538 23.80 -6.98 -13.63
N LEU A 539 23.57 -8.24 -14.02
CA LEU A 539 23.66 -8.71 -15.39
C LEU A 539 22.54 -8.09 -16.25
N ILE A 540 21.29 -8.14 -15.78
CA ILE A 540 20.15 -7.49 -16.45
C ILE A 540 20.41 -5.99 -16.64
N LEU A 541 20.83 -5.28 -15.58
CA LEU A 541 21.16 -3.85 -15.65
C LEU A 541 22.31 -3.57 -16.63
N SER A 542 23.33 -4.42 -16.67
CA SER A 542 24.46 -4.26 -17.58
C SER A 542 24.08 -4.49 -19.05
N HIS A 543 23.23 -5.48 -19.35
CA HIS A 543 22.69 -5.69 -20.71
C HIS A 543 21.82 -4.52 -21.17
N LEU A 544 20.94 -3.97 -20.30
CA LEU A 544 20.19 -2.74 -20.62
C LEU A 544 21.12 -1.58 -20.96
N LYS A 545 22.18 -1.39 -20.17
CA LYS A 545 23.14 -0.28 -20.31
C LYS A 545 24.04 -0.42 -21.54
N ASP A 546 24.23 -1.64 -22.04
CA ASP A 546 24.93 -1.92 -23.30
C ASP A 546 24.00 -1.88 -24.55
N GLY A 547 22.69 -1.81 -24.35
CA GLY A 547 21.69 -1.82 -25.43
C GLY A 547 21.19 -3.20 -25.84
N ASN A 548 21.60 -4.27 -25.16
CA ASN A 548 21.17 -5.65 -25.41
C ASN A 548 19.80 -5.94 -24.74
N VAL A 549 18.78 -5.18 -25.14
CA VAL A 549 17.48 -5.12 -24.46
C VAL A 549 16.75 -6.47 -24.44
N GLN A 550 16.78 -7.25 -25.52
CA GLN A 550 16.11 -8.56 -25.56
C GLN A 550 16.65 -9.51 -24.47
N THR A 551 17.98 -9.69 -24.41
CA THR A 551 18.63 -10.54 -23.39
C THR A 551 18.33 -10.08 -21.97
N ALA A 552 18.24 -8.77 -21.74
CA ALA A 552 17.84 -8.22 -20.44
C ALA A 552 16.38 -8.57 -20.07
N ILE A 553 15.46 -8.56 -21.04
CA ILE A 553 14.07 -8.99 -20.86
C ILE A 553 14.00 -10.49 -20.60
N ASP A 554 14.73 -11.31 -21.36
CA ASP A 554 14.73 -12.78 -21.22
C ASP A 554 15.20 -13.23 -19.82
N LEU A 555 16.29 -12.61 -19.33
CA LEU A 555 16.84 -12.81 -17.98
C LEU A 555 15.88 -12.31 -16.89
N TYR A 556 15.22 -11.17 -17.11
CA TYR A 556 14.22 -10.63 -16.18
C TYR A 556 12.99 -11.54 -16.06
N VAL A 557 12.47 -12.05 -17.19
CA VAL A 557 11.35 -13.00 -17.21
C VAL A 557 11.73 -14.30 -16.51
N GLN A 558 12.93 -14.84 -16.76
CA GLN A 558 13.42 -16.04 -16.07
C GLN A 558 13.46 -15.82 -14.55
N MET A 559 14.15 -14.76 -14.09
CA MET A 559 14.26 -14.39 -12.67
C MET A 559 12.90 -14.23 -11.98
N ALA A 560 11.92 -13.64 -12.69
CA ALA A 560 10.58 -13.41 -12.18
C ALA A 560 9.73 -14.68 -12.07
N LEU A 561 9.87 -15.62 -13.00
CA LEU A 561 9.17 -16.90 -12.99
C LEU A 561 9.77 -17.86 -11.95
N ASP A 562 11.10 -17.89 -11.81
CA ASP A 562 11.80 -18.72 -10.83
C ASP A 562 11.51 -18.29 -9.38
N ASN A 563 11.47 -16.98 -9.12
CA ASN A 563 11.11 -16.45 -7.80
C ASN A 563 10.47 -15.05 -7.89
N PRO A 564 9.13 -14.95 -7.88
CA PRO A 564 8.42 -13.66 -7.95
C PRO A 564 8.82 -12.63 -6.89
N ARG A 565 9.39 -13.05 -5.74
CA ARG A 565 9.89 -12.13 -4.71
C ARG A 565 11.13 -11.34 -5.15
N LEU A 566 11.89 -11.81 -6.15
CA LEU A 566 13.01 -11.07 -6.76
C LEU A 566 12.55 -9.83 -7.54
N LEU A 567 11.26 -9.73 -7.90
CA LEU A 567 10.69 -8.51 -8.49
C LEU A 567 10.83 -7.29 -7.57
N LYS A 568 10.94 -7.50 -6.25
CA LYS A 568 11.18 -6.44 -5.28
C LYS A 568 12.61 -5.86 -5.36
N THR A 569 13.54 -6.44 -6.12
CA THR A 569 14.96 -6.01 -6.15
C THR A 569 15.40 -5.18 -7.36
N LEU A 570 14.58 -5.11 -8.43
CA LEU A 570 14.97 -4.54 -9.73
C LEU A 570 13.90 -3.64 -10.36
N SER A 571 14.32 -2.58 -11.05
CA SER A 571 13.41 -1.68 -11.77
C SER A 571 12.89 -2.30 -13.07
N SER A 572 11.68 -2.84 -13.01
CA SER A 572 11.00 -3.31 -14.22
C SER A 572 10.45 -2.19 -15.10
N SER A 573 10.34 -0.93 -14.63
CA SER A 573 9.96 0.19 -15.50
C SER A 573 11.02 0.54 -16.54
N ALA A 574 12.31 0.48 -16.16
CA ALA A 574 13.42 0.64 -17.12
C ALA A 574 13.43 -0.48 -18.17
N ILE A 575 13.16 -1.72 -17.75
CA ILE A 575 13.04 -2.89 -18.64
C ILE A 575 11.84 -2.74 -19.59
N CYS A 576 10.66 -2.39 -19.07
CA CYS A 576 9.44 -2.24 -19.86
C CYS A 576 9.55 -1.09 -20.88
N SER A 577 10.07 0.06 -20.45
CA SER A 577 10.28 1.22 -21.34
C SER A 577 11.31 0.95 -22.44
N ALA A 578 12.37 0.19 -22.15
CA ALA A 578 13.28 -0.29 -23.20
C ALA A 578 12.59 -1.32 -24.13
N GLY A 579 11.73 -2.18 -23.57
CA GLY A 579 10.97 -3.18 -24.30
C GLY A 579 9.92 -2.62 -25.26
N GLU A 580 9.37 -1.44 -25.02
CA GLU A 580 8.44 -0.74 -25.93
C GLU A 580 9.00 -0.64 -27.35
N ALA A 581 10.28 -0.30 -27.48
CA ALA A 581 10.97 -0.17 -28.77
C ALA A 581 11.11 -1.50 -29.54
N LEU A 582 10.98 -2.64 -28.85
CA LEU A 582 11.04 -3.97 -29.46
C LEU A 582 9.66 -4.49 -29.90
N ILE A 583 8.55 -3.93 -29.39
CA ILE A 583 7.20 -4.48 -29.62
C ILE A 583 6.88 -4.66 -31.11
N GLU A 584 7.21 -3.68 -31.95
CA GLU A 584 6.88 -3.69 -33.38
C GLU A 584 7.51 -4.88 -34.12
N ALA A 585 8.74 -5.25 -33.78
CA ALA A 585 9.53 -6.26 -34.47
C ALA A 585 9.63 -7.60 -33.73
N SER A 586 9.18 -7.67 -32.47
CA SER A 586 9.30 -8.87 -31.65
C SER A 586 8.41 -10.01 -32.16
N LYS A 587 8.98 -11.22 -32.16
CA LYS A 587 8.26 -12.50 -32.31
C LYS A 587 8.14 -13.27 -30.99
N SER A 588 8.67 -12.70 -29.91
CA SER A 588 8.87 -13.36 -28.62
C SER A 588 7.76 -13.02 -27.62
N ILE A 589 7.33 -14.00 -26.83
CA ILE A 589 6.32 -13.81 -25.76
C ILE A 589 6.86 -12.98 -24.59
N GLU A 590 8.19 -12.95 -24.41
CA GLU A 590 8.91 -12.40 -23.27
C GLU A 590 8.63 -10.91 -23.04
N VAL A 591 8.48 -10.11 -24.10
CA VAL A 591 8.11 -8.69 -23.99
C VAL A 591 6.72 -8.53 -23.37
N SER A 592 5.74 -9.33 -23.82
CA SER A 592 4.39 -9.33 -23.26
C SER A 592 4.35 -9.88 -21.83
N ILE A 593 5.16 -10.90 -21.53
CA ILE A 593 5.29 -11.46 -20.18
C ILE A 593 5.87 -10.40 -19.23
N ALA A 594 6.95 -9.71 -19.61
CA ALA A 594 7.57 -8.67 -18.79
C ALA A 594 6.61 -7.50 -18.47
N LEU A 595 5.86 -7.03 -19.47
CA LEU A 595 4.82 -6.00 -19.30
C LEU A 595 3.67 -6.49 -18.41
N SER A 596 3.25 -7.76 -18.55
CA SER A 596 2.24 -8.39 -17.67
C SER A 596 2.71 -8.51 -16.22
N ILE A 597 3.96 -8.91 -16.00
CA ILE A 597 4.58 -8.97 -14.67
C ILE A 597 4.59 -7.57 -14.02
N HIS A 598 5.01 -6.52 -14.75
CA HIS A 598 4.97 -5.15 -14.22
C HIS A 598 3.54 -4.72 -13.85
N ASN A 599 2.57 -4.93 -14.75
CA ASN A 599 1.17 -4.57 -14.51
C ASN A 599 0.52 -5.32 -13.33
N ARG A 600 0.97 -6.54 -13.02
CA ARG A 600 0.44 -7.35 -11.91
C ARG A 600 1.10 -7.08 -10.57
N PHE A 601 2.41 -6.83 -10.55
CA PHE A 601 3.20 -6.80 -9.31
C PHE A 601 3.79 -5.44 -8.94
N VAL A 602 3.74 -4.45 -9.85
CA VAL A 602 4.33 -3.10 -9.62
C VAL A 602 3.30 -1.99 -9.81
N ALA A 603 2.84 -1.74 -11.04
CA ALA A 603 1.88 -0.69 -11.36
C ALA A 603 1.16 -0.98 -12.68
N SER A 604 -0.12 -0.65 -12.80
CA SER A 604 -0.94 -0.93 -13.99
C SER A 604 -0.76 0.09 -15.13
N ASN A 605 0.41 0.75 -15.21
CA ASN A 605 0.65 1.86 -16.14
C ASN A 605 0.94 1.41 -17.58
N TYR A 606 1.51 0.21 -17.79
CA TYR A 606 1.84 -0.32 -19.12
C TYR A 606 0.68 -1.14 -19.74
N THR A 607 -0.57 -0.75 -19.49
CA THR A 607 -1.74 -1.52 -19.93
C THR A 607 -2.00 -1.38 -21.43
N ALA A 608 -1.63 -0.26 -22.06
CA ALA A 608 -1.82 -0.08 -23.50
C ALA A 608 -0.75 -0.82 -24.30
N GLU A 609 0.48 -0.76 -23.81
CA GLU A 609 1.70 -1.36 -24.32
C GLU A 609 1.60 -2.89 -24.26
N LEU A 610 1.05 -3.45 -23.16
CA LEU A 610 0.78 -4.89 -23.05
C LEU A 610 -0.23 -5.37 -24.11
N ARG A 611 -1.29 -4.60 -24.40
CA ARG A 611 -2.25 -4.94 -25.46
C ARG A 611 -1.58 -4.93 -26.83
N TYR A 612 -0.78 -3.90 -27.08
CA TYR A 612 -0.05 -3.75 -28.34
C TYR A 612 0.99 -4.86 -28.54
N ALA A 613 1.72 -5.23 -27.48
CA ALA A 613 2.68 -6.35 -27.49
C ALA A 613 2.00 -7.69 -27.78
N PHE A 614 0.83 -7.94 -27.17
CA PHE A 614 0.01 -9.12 -27.45
C PHE A 614 -0.45 -9.18 -28.92
N GLU A 615 -0.98 -8.07 -29.46
CA GLU A 615 -1.41 -7.97 -30.86
C GLU A 615 -0.24 -8.18 -31.84
N ARG A 616 0.89 -7.49 -31.63
CA ARG A 616 2.07 -7.62 -32.47
C ARG A 616 2.70 -9.01 -32.42
N PHE A 617 2.71 -9.67 -31.26
CA PHE A 617 3.19 -11.04 -31.13
C PHE A 617 2.41 -12.02 -32.05
N LEU A 618 1.07 -11.90 -32.10
CA LEU A 618 0.24 -12.74 -32.98
C LEU A 618 0.54 -12.45 -34.45
N LEU A 619 0.47 -11.16 -34.85
CA LEU A 619 0.68 -10.74 -36.23
C LEU A 619 2.08 -11.09 -36.76
N ASN A 620 3.14 -10.88 -35.97
CA ASN A 620 4.53 -11.13 -36.38
C ASN A 620 4.87 -12.63 -36.51
N ASN A 621 4.06 -13.50 -35.90
CA ASN A 621 4.13 -14.95 -36.04
C ASN A 621 3.08 -15.51 -37.03
N GLY A 622 2.29 -14.65 -37.67
CA GLY A 622 1.28 -15.06 -38.67
C GLY A 622 0.01 -15.69 -38.08
N MET A 623 -0.21 -15.54 -36.76
CA MET A 623 -1.40 -16.05 -36.07
C MET A 623 -2.57 -15.06 -36.14
N ASN A 624 -3.79 -15.57 -36.32
CA ASN A 624 -5.01 -14.77 -36.31
C ASN A 624 -5.79 -14.94 -35.00
N SER A 625 -5.87 -16.16 -34.48
CA SER A 625 -6.56 -16.49 -33.24
C SER A 625 -5.56 -16.68 -32.08
N PRO A 626 -5.85 -16.16 -30.87
CA PRO A 626 -5.09 -16.49 -29.66
C PRO A 626 -5.12 -17.97 -29.27
N LEU A 627 -5.95 -18.78 -29.94
CA LEU A 627 -5.99 -20.24 -29.79
C LEU A 627 -4.90 -20.97 -30.59
N GLU A 628 -4.36 -20.36 -31.66
CA GLU A 628 -3.29 -20.93 -32.49
C GLU A 628 -1.96 -21.06 -31.73
N ILE A 629 -1.79 -20.31 -30.63
CA ILE A 629 -0.60 -20.36 -29.77
C ILE A 629 -0.41 -21.76 -29.14
N PHE A 630 -1.50 -22.53 -28.95
CA PHE A 630 -1.45 -23.91 -28.46
C PHE A 630 -0.91 -24.92 -29.49
N GLU A 631 -0.68 -24.49 -30.73
CA GLU A 631 -0.19 -25.32 -31.85
C GLU A 631 1.30 -25.04 -32.14
N LEU A 632 1.97 -24.22 -31.31
CA LEU A 632 3.39 -23.89 -31.43
C LEU A 632 4.29 -24.95 -30.78
N ASP A 633 5.06 -25.65 -31.61
CA ASP A 633 6.14 -26.54 -31.15
C ASP A 633 7.38 -25.76 -30.65
N GLY A 634 8.00 -26.23 -29.57
CA GLY A 634 9.32 -25.77 -29.13
C GLY A 634 9.37 -24.57 -28.17
N VAL A 635 8.24 -24.06 -27.70
CA VAL A 635 8.19 -23.00 -26.67
C VAL A 635 8.45 -23.60 -25.28
N ASP A 636 9.16 -22.87 -24.40
CA ASP A 636 9.22 -23.23 -22.97
C ASP A 636 7.81 -23.21 -22.36
N LEU A 637 7.36 -24.39 -21.93
CA LEU A 637 6.06 -24.63 -21.32
C LEU A 637 5.77 -23.66 -20.17
N THR A 638 6.77 -23.30 -19.37
CA THR A 638 6.60 -22.42 -18.20
C THR A 638 6.20 -21.00 -18.62
N ARG A 639 6.96 -20.40 -19.55
CA ARG A 639 6.64 -19.09 -20.16
C ARG A 639 5.33 -19.13 -20.94
N PHE A 640 5.09 -20.21 -21.70
CA PHE A 640 3.86 -20.41 -22.46
C PHE A 640 2.60 -20.40 -21.57
N TYR A 641 2.59 -21.20 -20.50
CA TYR A 641 1.43 -21.25 -19.60
C TYR A 641 1.23 -19.91 -18.86
N TYR A 642 2.30 -19.20 -18.47
CA TYR A 642 2.17 -17.85 -17.93
C TYR A 642 1.52 -16.89 -18.93
N PHE A 643 1.92 -16.92 -20.20
CA PHE A 643 1.34 -16.08 -21.26
C PHE A 643 -0.16 -16.39 -21.45
N ALA A 644 -0.51 -17.67 -21.62
CA ALA A 644 -1.90 -18.08 -21.78
C ALA A 644 -2.76 -17.74 -20.55
N GLU A 645 -2.24 -17.92 -19.33
CA GLU A 645 -2.99 -17.63 -18.11
C GLU A 645 -3.17 -16.12 -17.87
N HIS A 646 -2.13 -15.31 -18.06
CA HIS A 646 -2.06 -13.93 -17.55
C HIS A 646 -1.88 -12.83 -18.61
N VAL A 647 -1.46 -13.16 -19.84
CA VAL A 647 -1.46 -12.21 -20.97
C VAL A 647 -2.76 -12.33 -21.75
N CYS A 648 -3.21 -13.55 -22.09
CA CYS A 648 -4.46 -13.80 -22.84
C CYS A 648 -5.73 -13.66 -21.98
N THR A 649 -5.89 -12.50 -21.31
CA THR A 649 -7.07 -12.15 -20.53
C THR A 649 -8.02 -11.27 -21.34
N PRO A 650 -9.34 -11.27 -21.09
CA PRO A 650 -10.29 -10.43 -21.82
C PRO A 650 -9.98 -8.93 -21.78
N GLU A 651 -9.44 -8.43 -20.67
CA GLU A 651 -9.04 -7.03 -20.54
C GLU A 651 -7.90 -6.63 -21.48
N ASN A 652 -7.06 -7.60 -21.89
CA ASN A 652 -6.01 -7.40 -22.88
C ASN A 652 -6.53 -7.63 -24.31
N MET A 653 -7.33 -8.68 -24.50
CA MET A 653 -7.86 -9.10 -25.80
C MET A 653 -8.94 -8.17 -26.39
N LYS A 654 -9.68 -7.40 -25.57
CA LYS A 654 -10.88 -6.63 -25.99
C LYS A 654 -10.71 -5.55 -27.07
N LEU A 655 -9.48 -5.19 -27.44
CA LEU A 655 -9.20 -4.22 -28.50
C LEU A 655 -8.60 -4.87 -29.77
N TYR A 656 -8.37 -6.18 -29.75
CA TYR A 656 -7.79 -6.90 -30.88
C TYR A 656 -8.84 -7.14 -31.98
N LEU A 657 -8.52 -6.72 -33.21
CA LEU A 657 -9.46 -6.62 -34.33
C LEU A 657 -10.04 -7.97 -34.80
N TYR A 658 -9.50 -9.10 -34.35
CA TYR A 658 -10.07 -10.43 -34.59
C TYR A 658 -11.45 -10.64 -33.93
N PHE A 659 -11.75 -9.90 -32.86
CA PHE A 659 -13.02 -10.03 -32.13
C PHE A 659 -14.02 -8.95 -32.55
N GLU A 660 -15.17 -9.37 -33.10
CA GLU A 660 -16.25 -8.45 -33.47
C GLU A 660 -17.02 -7.93 -32.24
N THR A 661 -17.12 -8.75 -31.19
CA THR A 661 -17.88 -8.42 -29.98
C THR A 661 -17.16 -8.82 -28.69
N ALA A 662 -17.52 -8.18 -27.57
CA ALA A 662 -17.04 -8.56 -26.24
C ALA A 662 -17.42 -10.00 -25.84
N ARG A 663 -18.44 -10.59 -26.49
CA ARG A 663 -18.86 -11.99 -26.30
C ARG A 663 -17.81 -12.95 -26.86
N ASP A 664 -17.23 -12.63 -28.02
CA ASP A 664 -16.24 -13.47 -28.69
C ASP A 664 -14.93 -13.52 -27.88
N VAL A 665 -14.58 -12.40 -27.23
CA VAL A 665 -13.46 -12.30 -26.28
C VAL A 665 -13.66 -13.22 -25.07
N GLU A 666 -14.84 -13.22 -24.46
CA GLU A 666 -15.16 -14.09 -23.31
C GLU A 666 -15.24 -15.57 -23.72
N ILE A 667 -15.80 -15.88 -24.89
CA ILE A 667 -15.80 -17.25 -25.46
C ILE A 667 -14.36 -17.75 -25.69
N CYS A 668 -13.50 -16.91 -26.28
CA CYS A 668 -12.10 -17.25 -26.50
C CYS A 668 -11.38 -17.52 -25.18
N ARG A 669 -11.59 -16.69 -24.14
CA ARG A 669 -11.02 -16.94 -22.81
C ARG A 669 -11.52 -18.25 -22.19
N VAL A 670 -12.81 -18.58 -22.32
CA VAL A 670 -13.36 -19.87 -21.84
C VAL A 670 -12.64 -21.05 -22.52
N GLU A 671 -12.36 -20.97 -23.83
CA GLU A 671 -11.62 -22.02 -24.54
C GLU A 671 -10.14 -22.08 -24.14
N ILE A 672 -9.47 -20.94 -23.92
CA ILE A 672 -8.11 -20.90 -23.37
C ILE A 672 -8.05 -21.60 -22.00
N CYS A 673 -8.97 -21.27 -21.08
CA CYS A 673 -9.08 -21.93 -19.79
C CYS A 673 -9.36 -23.44 -19.93
N LYS A 674 -10.24 -23.86 -20.83
CA LYS A 674 -10.50 -25.29 -21.13
C LYS A 674 -9.24 -26.02 -21.60
N ARG A 675 -8.39 -25.38 -22.41
CA ARG A 675 -7.12 -25.96 -22.88
C ARG A 675 -6.08 -26.04 -21.75
N LEU A 676 -5.97 -25.03 -20.89
CA LEU A 676 -5.12 -25.07 -19.69
C LEU A 676 -5.54 -26.20 -18.73
N VAL A 677 -6.85 -26.39 -18.51
CA VAL A 677 -7.39 -27.50 -17.70
C VAL A 677 -7.05 -28.86 -18.31
N LYS A 678 -7.18 -29.03 -19.63
CA LYS A 678 -6.76 -30.27 -20.33
C LYS A 678 -5.27 -30.56 -20.19
N ALA A 679 -4.43 -29.53 -20.11
CA ALA A 679 -3.00 -29.64 -19.88
C ALA A 679 -2.62 -29.88 -18.40
N GLY A 680 -3.58 -29.88 -17.47
CA GLY A 680 -3.34 -30.09 -16.04
C GLY A 680 -2.90 -28.85 -15.25
N HIS A 681 -2.91 -27.67 -15.88
CA HIS A 681 -2.47 -26.42 -15.24
C HIS A 681 -3.63 -25.64 -14.61
N SER A 682 -3.36 -25.05 -13.43
CA SER A 682 -4.23 -24.11 -12.71
C SER A 682 -5.69 -24.54 -12.53
N LEU A 683 -5.92 -25.86 -12.35
CA LEU A 683 -7.23 -26.53 -12.41
C LEU A 683 -8.37 -25.82 -11.64
N ASP A 684 -8.21 -25.58 -10.34
CA ASP A 684 -9.30 -25.03 -9.52
C ASP A 684 -9.61 -23.55 -9.87
N LEU A 685 -8.59 -22.76 -10.22
CA LEU A 685 -8.73 -21.37 -10.66
C LEU A 685 -9.37 -21.28 -12.04
N MET A 686 -8.94 -22.10 -12.99
CA MET A 686 -9.47 -22.12 -14.35
C MET A 686 -10.91 -22.65 -14.41
N VAL A 687 -11.26 -23.67 -13.60
CA VAL A 687 -12.63 -24.20 -13.55
C VAL A 687 -13.61 -23.19 -12.94
N SER A 688 -13.20 -22.42 -11.93
CA SER A 688 -14.02 -21.31 -11.41
C SER A 688 -14.13 -20.16 -12.42
N GLU A 689 -13.02 -19.78 -13.08
CA GLU A 689 -13.04 -18.76 -14.14
C GLU A 689 -13.96 -19.15 -15.32
N ILE A 690 -13.94 -20.42 -15.76
CA ILE A 690 -14.85 -20.94 -16.80
C ILE A 690 -16.31 -20.73 -16.39
N LYS A 691 -16.69 -21.17 -15.18
CA LYS A 691 -18.08 -21.06 -14.69
C LYS A 691 -18.54 -19.61 -14.60
N ASP A 692 -17.70 -18.73 -14.03
CA ASP A 692 -18.03 -17.32 -13.87
C ASP A 692 -18.16 -16.58 -15.21
N ARG A 693 -17.30 -16.88 -16.18
CA ARG A 693 -17.36 -16.28 -17.53
C ARG A 693 -18.53 -16.81 -18.34
N THR A 694 -18.74 -18.12 -18.34
CA THR A 694 -19.91 -18.74 -18.96
C THR A 694 -21.21 -18.20 -18.39
N ARG A 695 -21.29 -18.02 -17.05
CA ARG A 695 -22.40 -17.33 -16.40
C ARG A 695 -22.55 -15.88 -16.90
N LYS A 696 -21.48 -15.09 -16.98
CA LYS A 696 -21.55 -13.72 -17.53
C LYS A 696 -22.06 -13.69 -18.97
N ILE A 697 -21.60 -14.59 -19.84
CA ILE A 697 -22.07 -14.68 -21.24
C ILE A 697 -23.58 -14.97 -21.26
N VAL A 698 -24.02 -16.04 -20.59
CA VAL A 698 -25.43 -16.46 -20.60
C VAL A 698 -26.35 -15.44 -19.95
N LEU A 699 -25.91 -14.80 -18.86
CA LEU A 699 -26.68 -13.75 -18.18
C LEU A 699 -26.68 -12.44 -18.96
N HIS A 700 -25.62 -12.07 -19.68
CA HIS A 700 -25.64 -10.90 -20.57
C HIS A 700 -26.57 -11.14 -21.76
N ASP A 701 -26.61 -12.35 -22.31
CA ASP A 701 -27.55 -12.71 -23.37
C ASP A 701 -29.02 -12.65 -22.88
N ALA A 702 -29.28 -12.90 -21.59
CA ALA A 702 -30.60 -12.72 -20.96
C ALA A 702 -30.90 -11.26 -20.52
N ALA A 703 -29.90 -10.53 -20.04
CA ALA A 703 -30.04 -9.19 -19.44
C ALA A 703 -30.11 -8.05 -20.46
N LYS A 704 -29.95 -8.32 -21.76
CA LYS A 704 -30.20 -7.35 -22.86
C LYS A 704 -31.62 -6.75 -22.86
N HIS A 705 -32.53 -7.23 -22.01
CA HIS A 705 -33.86 -6.67 -21.80
C HIS A 705 -34.04 -5.81 -20.53
N VAL A 706 -33.09 -5.77 -19.58
CA VAL A 706 -33.22 -5.00 -18.32
C VAL A 706 -31.86 -4.49 -17.81
N GLU A 707 -31.51 -3.23 -18.12
CA GLU A 707 -30.38 -2.51 -17.50
C GLU A 707 -30.87 -1.41 -16.55
N SER A 708 -30.52 -1.45 -15.26
CA SER A 708 -30.96 -0.43 -14.29
C SER A 708 -29.98 -0.01 -13.19
N SER A 709 -28.76 -0.55 -13.06
CA SER A 709 -27.84 -0.11 -11.98
C SER A 709 -26.33 -0.28 -12.26
N LYS A 710 -25.51 0.52 -11.56
CA LYS A 710 -24.04 0.64 -11.74
C LYS A 710 -23.18 0.43 -10.48
N ILE A 711 -23.75 0.35 -9.27
CA ILE A 711 -22.99 0.23 -8.00
C ILE A 711 -22.77 -1.24 -7.60
N TYR A 712 -21.52 -1.67 -7.47
CA TYR A 712 -21.12 -3.02 -7.06
C TYR A 712 -19.83 -2.97 -6.20
N SER A 713 -19.55 -4.05 -5.46
CA SER A 713 -18.29 -4.31 -4.73
C SER A 713 -18.14 -5.83 -4.57
N ASP A 714 -16.95 -6.38 -4.79
CA ASP A 714 -16.71 -7.84 -4.76
C ASP A 714 -16.30 -8.28 -3.34
N THR A 715 -17.22 -8.90 -2.59
CA THR A 715 -16.96 -9.41 -1.23
C THR A 715 -16.46 -10.86 -1.20
N SER A 716 -16.23 -11.51 -2.35
CA SER A 716 -15.79 -12.92 -2.40
C SER A 716 -14.43 -13.13 -1.74
N GLY A 717 -13.53 -12.14 -1.82
CA GLY A 717 -12.21 -12.14 -1.20
C GLY A 717 -12.23 -12.27 0.34
N PHE A 718 -13.35 -11.93 0.99
CA PHE A 718 -13.46 -12.08 2.45
C PHE A 718 -13.49 -13.56 2.85
N LEU A 719 -14.24 -14.39 2.15
CA LEU A 719 -14.40 -15.81 2.47
C LEU A 719 -13.13 -16.63 2.17
N THR A 720 -12.28 -16.14 1.27
CA THR A 720 -11.04 -16.80 0.85
C THR A 720 -9.77 -16.27 1.53
N SER A 721 -9.86 -15.14 2.26
CA SER A 721 -8.72 -14.57 2.99
C SER A 721 -8.31 -15.43 4.20
N ALA A 722 -7.14 -16.08 4.09
CA ALA A 722 -6.52 -16.80 5.20
C ALA A 722 -6.17 -15.85 6.37
N GLU A 723 -5.75 -14.62 6.08
CA GLU A 723 -5.39 -13.59 7.08
C GLU A 723 -6.59 -13.26 7.99
N PHE A 724 -7.74 -12.94 7.40
CA PHE A 724 -8.96 -12.61 8.15
C PHE A 724 -9.47 -13.81 8.93
N SER A 725 -9.34 -15.03 8.37
CA SER A 725 -9.69 -16.27 9.07
C SER A 725 -8.80 -16.49 10.30
N HIS A 726 -7.49 -16.25 10.18
CA HIS A 726 -6.53 -16.39 11.28
C HIS A 726 -6.79 -15.38 12.40
N LEU A 727 -6.94 -14.10 12.05
CA LEU A 727 -7.25 -13.03 13.00
C LEU A 727 -8.59 -13.27 13.73
N TYR A 728 -9.60 -13.81 13.04
CA TYR A 728 -10.86 -14.18 13.67
C TYR A 728 -10.73 -15.39 14.62
N ALA A 729 -9.91 -16.39 14.28
CA ALA A 729 -9.61 -17.51 15.17
C ALA A 729 -8.88 -17.02 16.45
N ARG A 730 -7.93 -16.08 16.34
CA ARG A 730 -7.30 -15.43 17.51
C ARG A 730 -8.32 -14.64 18.34
N TYR A 731 -9.25 -13.93 17.70
CA TYR A 731 -10.34 -13.24 18.40
C TYR A 731 -11.22 -14.23 19.21
N GLN A 732 -11.57 -15.38 18.64
CA GLN A 732 -12.30 -16.43 19.36
C GLN A 732 -11.50 -16.99 20.54
N LYS A 733 -10.18 -17.19 20.38
CA LYS A 733 -9.29 -17.63 21.45
C LYS A 733 -9.25 -16.63 22.61
N LEU A 734 -9.07 -15.33 22.32
CA LEU A 734 -9.09 -14.28 23.34
C LEU A 734 -10.45 -14.17 24.05
N CYS A 735 -11.57 -14.40 23.34
CA CYS A 735 -12.90 -14.46 23.94
C CYS A 735 -13.08 -15.66 24.89
N ALA A 736 -12.29 -16.74 24.74
CA ALA A 736 -12.28 -17.89 25.66
C ALA A 736 -11.32 -17.70 26.84
N GLU A 737 -10.23 -16.96 26.65
CA GLU A 737 -9.22 -16.67 27.69
C GLU A 737 -9.65 -15.51 28.63
N GLU A 738 -10.26 -14.45 28.10
CA GLU A 738 -10.55 -13.21 28.83
C GLU A 738 -11.91 -13.26 29.58
N THR A 739 -11.89 -13.80 30.80
CA THR A 739 -13.10 -14.00 31.63
C THR A 739 -13.65 -12.74 32.32
N ILE A 740 -12.90 -11.65 32.39
CA ILE A 740 -13.29 -10.40 33.08
C ILE A 740 -13.41 -9.26 32.06
N LYS A 741 -14.56 -8.57 32.04
CA LYS A 741 -14.77 -7.37 31.22
C LYS A 741 -14.08 -6.15 31.83
N THR A 742 -13.50 -5.28 31.00
CA THR A 742 -12.96 -4.00 31.48
C THR A 742 -14.10 -3.04 31.87
N PRO A 743 -13.85 -2.04 32.76
CA PRO A 743 -14.88 -1.05 33.12
C PRO A 743 -15.46 -0.32 31.91
N ASP A 744 -14.62 -0.03 30.91
CA ASP A 744 -15.03 0.58 29.64
C ASP A 744 -15.86 -0.37 28.76
N GLU A 745 -15.60 -1.69 28.77
CA GLU A 745 -16.45 -2.68 28.08
C GLU A 745 -17.83 -2.78 28.74
N VAL A 746 -17.89 -2.76 30.08
CA VAL A 746 -19.18 -2.75 30.82
C VAL A 746 -19.97 -1.47 30.51
N ALA A 747 -19.32 -0.31 30.55
CA ALA A 747 -19.97 0.96 30.21
C ALA A 747 -20.45 1.02 28.74
N LEU A 748 -19.71 0.41 27.80
CA LEU A 748 -20.13 0.23 26.42
C LEU A 748 -21.33 -0.72 26.28
N ASP A 749 -21.32 -1.85 26.97
CA ASP A 749 -22.43 -2.81 26.99
C ASP A 749 -23.72 -2.17 27.50
N ASP A 750 -23.66 -1.49 28.65
CA ASP A 750 -24.80 -0.80 29.26
C ASP A 750 -25.35 0.32 28.34
N PHE A 751 -24.44 1.11 27.74
CA PHE A 751 -24.81 2.17 26.80
C PHE A 751 -25.48 1.59 25.54
N VAL A 752 -24.90 0.55 24.94
CA VAL A 752 -25.46 -0.10 23.74
C VAL A 752 -26.81 -0.75 24.07
N PHE A 753 -26.96 -1.41 25.21
CA PHE A 753 -28.24 -1.96 25.66
C PHE A 753 -29.33 -0.88 25.76
N GLY A 754 -29.02 0.27 26.37
CA GLY A 754 -29.93 1.41 26.47
C GLY A 754 -30.21 2.17 25.16
N VAL A 755 -29.48 1.87 24.09
CA VAL A 755 -29.51 2.60 22.80
C VAL A 755 -29.93 1.74 21.62
N LYS A 756 -29.90 0.40 21.71
CA LYS A 756 -30.23 -0.53 20.59
C LYS A 756 -31.62 -0.30 19.96
N SER A 757 -32.56 0.27 20.71
CA SER A 757 -33.90 0.64 20.23
C SER A 757 -34.00 2.04 19.60
N LYS A 758 -32.97 2.89 19.71
CA LYS A 758 -32.95 4.28 19.22
C LYS A 758 -32.24 4.38 17.87
N LYS A 759 -33.03 4.21 16.81
CA LYS A 759 -32.55 4.16 15.41
C LYS A 759 -31.58 5.30 15.05
N ASP A 760 -31.89 6.55 15.43
CA ASP A 760 -31.04 7.71 15.12
C ASP A 760 -29.60 7.59 15.65
N ILE A 761 -29.39 6.96 16.81
CA ILE A 761 -28.05 6.82 17.40
C ILE A 761 -27.31 5.63 16.77
N VAL A 762 -28.02 4.55 16.46
CA VAL A 762 -27.45 3.40 15.73
C VAL A 762 -27.01 3.81 14.32
N ASP A 763 -27.87 4.53 13.59
CA ASP A 763 -27.59 5.04 12.24
C ASP A 763 -26.36 5.99 12.23
N ASN A 764 -26.20 6.79 13.29
CA ASN A 764 -25.09 7.74 13.46
C ASN A 764 -23.89 7.22 14.27
N ALA A 765 -23.87 5.97 14.73
CA ALA A 765 -22.80 5.44 15.60
C ALA A 765 -21.39 5.61 14.99
N HIS A 766 -21.30 5.52 13.66
CA HIS A 766 -20.11 5.69 12.83
C HIS A 766 -19.42 7.07 12.90
N ILE A 767 -20.06 8.10 13.49
CA ILE A 767 -19.47 9.44 13.75
C ILE A 767 -19.38 9.78 15.25
N VAL A 768 -19.79 8.87 16.14
CA VAL A 768 -19.73 9.08 17.60
C VAL A 768 -18.35 8.68 18.11
N HIS A 769 -17.45 9.65 18.20
CA HIS A 769 -16.06 9.42 18.62
C HIS A 769 -15.85 9.58 20.13
N ILE A 770 -15.77 8.48 20.87
CA ILE A 770 -15.60 8.48 22.33
C ILE A 770 -14.11 8.32 22.68
N GLN A 771 -13.38 9.44 22.73
CA GLN A 771 -11.93 9.41 22.85
C GLN A 771 -11.37 8.87 24.17
N SER A 772 -12.15 8.85 25.26
CA SER A 772 -11.71 8.39 26.58
C SER A 772 -11.60 6.88 26.74
N LEU A 773 -12.28 6.09 25.90
CA LEU A 773 -12.35 4.64 26.05
C LEU A 773 -11.00 3.95 25.76
N VAL A 774 -10.74 2.90 26.53
CA VAL A 774 -9.61 1.99 26.38
C VAL A 774 -10.15 0.57 26.21
N LEU A 775 -10.06 0.04 24.99
CA LEU A 775 -10.55 -1.31 24.66
C LEU A 775 -9.67 -2.39 25.30
N SER A 776 -10.27 -3.53 25.65
CA SER A 776 -9.54 -4.78 25.90
C SER A 776 -8.95 -5.37 24.60
N GLU A 777 -8.01 -6.31 24.72
CA GLU A 777 -7.31 -6.89 23.57
C GLU A 777 -8.29 -7.52 22.56
N LYS A 778 -9.26 -8.32 23.02
CA LYS A 778 -10.29 -8.92 22.15
C LYS A 778 -11.07 -7.87 21.36
N ASN A 779 -11.38 -6.73 21.99
CA ASN A 779 -12.17 -5.66 21.36
C ASN A 779 -11.31 -4.80 20.42
N SER A 780 -10.03 -4.59 20.75
CA SER A 780 -9.07 -3.97 19.82
C SER A 780 -8.89 -4.83 18.56
N LEU A 781 -8.72 -6.15 18.72
CA LEU A 781 -8.60 -7.09 17.61
C LEU A 781 -9.87 -7.16 16.75
N PHE A 782 -11.07 -7.19 17.36
CA PHE A 782 -12.32 -7.10 16.62
C PHE A 782 -12.45 -5.79 15.83
N PHE A 783 -12.01 -4.67 16.42
CA PHE A 783 -12.01 -3.37 15.75
C PHE A 783 -10.99 -3.30 14.60
N LYS A 784 -9.82 -3.92 14.74
CA LYS A 784 -8.80 -4.11 13.69
C LYS A 784 -9.34 -4.95 12.54
N LEU A 785 -9.96 -6.10 12.83
CA LEU A 785 -10.67 -6.95 11.85
C LEU A 785 -11.71 -6.15 11.05
N LEU A 786 -12.62 -5.45 11.73
CA LEU A 786 -13.68 -4.67 11.08
C LEU A 786 -13.11 -3.58 10.15
N LYS A 787 -12.03 -2.91 10.57
CA LYS A 787 -11.34 -1.90 9.75
C LYS A 787 -10.66 -2.49 8.51
N LEU A 788 -10.01 -3.64 8.63
CA LEU A 788 -9.33 -4.30 7.52
C LEU A 788 -10.35 -4.73 6.46
N MET A 789 -11.42 -5.41 6.86
CA MET A 789 -12.51 -5.79 5.96
C MET A 789 -13.20 -4.59 5.31
N ARG A 790 -13.42 -3.50 6.07
CA ARG A 790 -13.94 -2.24 5.53
C ARG A 790 -13.01 -1.62 4.50
N ASP A 791 -11.70 -1.56 4.75
CA ASP A 791 -10.77 -0.95 3.79
C ASP A 791 -10.57 -1.80 2.53
N GLU A 792 -10.69 -3.13 2.61
CA GLU A 792 -10.76 -3.97 1.42
C GLU A 792 -12.09 -3.72 0.65
N PHE A 793 -13.22 -3.59 1.36
CA PHE A 793 -14.51 -3.24 0.74
C PHE A 793 -14.50 -1.89 0.01
N THR A 794 -13.82 -0.89 0.55
CA THR A 794 -13.84 0.49 0.02
C THR A 794 -12.69 0.79 -0.93
N PHE A 795 -11.48 0.32 -0.62
CA PHE A 795 -10.22 0.68 -1.30
C PHE A 795 -9.45 -0.50 -1.88
N GLY A 796 -9.89 -1.74 -1.65
CA GLY A 796 -9.31 -2.93 -2.27
C GLY A 796 -9.35 -2.89 -3.81
N ALA A 797 -8.61 -3.76 -4.48
CA ALA A 797 -8.49 -3.76 -5.94
C ALA A 797 -9.85 -3.94 -6.66
N LYS A 798 -10.81 -4.59 -5.99
CA LYS A 798 -12.21 -4.75 -6.42
C LYS A 798 -13.21 -4.06 -5.46
N GLY A 799 -12.75 -3.09 -4.68
CA GLY A 799 -13.56 -2.34 -3.73
C GLY A 799 -14.42 -1.27 -4.39
N LEU A 800 -15.39 -0.74 -3.63
CA LEU A 800 -16.35 0.27 -4.05
C LEU A 800 -15.70 1.52 -4.69
N GLY A 801 -14.55 1.95 -4.17
CA GLY A 801 -13.79 3.10 -4.70
C GLY A 801 -13.34 2.90 -6.15
N GLY A 802 -12.92 1.69 -6.52
CA GLY A 802 -12.57 1.35 -7.91
C GLY A 802 -13.77 1.46 -8.85
N PHE A 803 -14.95 1.01 -8.41
CA PHE A 803 -16.19 1.13 -9.18
C PHE A 803 -16.70 2.57 -9.29
N LEU A 804 -16.65 3.35 -8.20
CA LEU A 804 -17.00 4.78 -8.21
C LEU A 804 -16.10 5.55 -9.18
N SER A 805 -14.79 5.30 -9.17
CA SER A 805 -13.84 5.93 -10.08
C SER A 805 -14.13 5.54 -11.53
N THR A 806 -14.14 4.24 -11.85
CA THR A 806 -14.23 3.75 -13.24
C THR A 806 -15.59 3.95 -13.91
N ARG A 807 -16.71 3.78 -13.19
CA ARG A 807 -18.07 3.79 -13.78
C ARG A 807 -18.86 5.08 -13.59
N ILE A 808 -18.40 5.97 -12.70
CA ILE A 808 -19.11 7.21 -12.35
C ILE A 808 -18.21 8.43 -12.52
N LYS A 809 -17.07 8.53 -11.81
CA LYS A 809 -16.26 9.76 -11.76
C LYS A 809 -15.45 10.04 -13.02
N HIS A 810 -14.83 9.03 -13.62
CA HIS A 810 -13.98 9.21 -14.80
C HIS A 810 -14.85 9.46 -16.04
N GLY A 811 -15.17 10.74 -16.26
CA GLY A 811 -15.88 11.23 -17.44
C GLY A 811 -17.39 11.00 -17.41
N HIS A 812 -17.90 9.86 -16.94
CA HIS A 812 -19.32 9.53 -17.04
C HIS A 812 -20.24 10.59 -16.38
N PHE A 813 -20.06 10.89 -15.10
CA PHE A 813 -20.86 11.89 -14.37
C PHE A 813 -20.71 13.31 -14.97
N PRO A 814 -19.48 13.85 -15.16
CA PRO A 814 -19.33 15.18 -15.75
C PRO A 814 -19.81 15.28 -17.20
N ASN A 815 -19.61 14.26 -18.03
CA ASN A 815 -19.98 14.33 -19.45
C ASN A 815 -21.49 14.24 -19.65
N THR A 816 -22.20 13.41 -18.89
CA THR A 816 -23.67 13.35 -18.95
C THR A 816 -24.31 14.69 -18.61
N LEU A 817 -23.81 15.38 -17.57
CA LEU A 817 -24.33 16.68 -17.14
C LEU A 817 -23.85 17.84 -18.04
N ARG A 818 -22.62 17.81 -18.57
CA ARG A 818 -22.14 18.82 -19.54
C ARG A 818 -22.87 18.71 -20.87
N LYS A 819 -23.23 17.49 -21.31
CA LYS A 819 -23.87 17.26 -22.61
C LYS A 819 -25.19 18.02 -22.75
N CYS A 820 -26.02 18.12 -21.71
CA CYS A 820 -27.32 18.80 -21.82
C CYS A 820 -27.20 20.29 -22.20
N ALA A 821 -26.13 20.97 -21.77
CA ALA A 821 -25.84 22.37 -22.14
C ALA A 821 -24.89 22.50 -23.34
N GLY A 822 -24.05 21.48 -23.59
CA GLY A 822 -23.17 21.40 -24.75
C GLY A 822 -23.92 21.19 -26.06
N ASP A 823 -24.95 20.33 -26.07
CA ASP A 823 -25.76 20.04 -27.26
C ASP A 823 -26.57 21.26 -27.74
N GLU A 824 -26.92 22.19 -26.83
CA GLU A 824 -27.55 23.49 -27.14
C GLU A 824 -26.51 24.60 -27.45
N GLY A 825 -25.21 24.29 -27.43
CA GLY A 825 -24.13 25.25 -27.69
C GLY A 825 -23.92 26.33 -26.61
N LEU A 826 -24.57 26.21 -25.45
CA LEU A 826 -24.57 27.23 -24.40
C LEU A 826 -23.25 27.28 -23.59
N LEU A 827 -22.42 26.22 -23.67
CA LEU A 827 -21.12 26.14 -23.01
C LEU A 827 -19.98 26.74 -23.85
N SER A 828 -19.33 27.77 -23.31
CA SER A 828 -18.08 28.33 -23.83
C SER A 828 -16.93 27.30 -23.73
N LYS A 829 -16.10 27.20 -24.78
CA LYS A 829 -14.92 26.31 -24.78
C LYS A 829 -13.76 26.96 -24.02
N LYS A 830 -13.06 26.25 -23.13
CA LYS A 830 -11.80 26.76 -22.53
C LYS A 830 -10.71 26.92 -23.61
N ALA A 831 -9.84 27.91 -23.45
CA ALA A 831 -8.73 28.15 -24.38
C ALA A 831 -7.58 27.14 -24.23
N THR A 832 -7.28 26.77 -22.99
CA THR A 832 -6.36 25.68 -22.57
C THR A 832 -6.91 25.07 -21.27
N SER A 833 -6.32 24.00 -20.74
CA SER A 833 -6.73 23.39 -19.46
C SER A 833 -6.73 24.37 -18.27
N THR A 834 -5.79 25.31 -18.26
CA THR A 834 -5.63 26.39 -17.25
C THR A 834 -6.11 27.76 -17.70
N GLY A 835 -6.52 27.92 -18.97
CA GLY A 835 -6.86 29.20 -19.58
C GLY A 835 -8.33 29.60 -19.43
N GLY A 836 -8.60 30.88 -19.69
CA GLY A 836 -9.95 31.44 -19.71
C GLY A 836 -10.86 30.82 -20.78
N TYR A 837 -12.16 31.07 -20.64
CA TYR A 837 -13.16 30.67 -21.63
C TYR A 837 -13.04 31.52 -22.91
N LYS A 838 -13.16 30.88 -24.06
CA LYS A 838 -13.27 31.53 -25.38
C LYS A 838 -14.68 32.08 -25.56
N ARG A 839 -14.77 33.18 -26.31
CA ARG A 839 -16.01 33.85 -26.70
C ARG A 839 -17.03 32.87 -27.27
N ASN A 840 -18.30 32.91 -26.85
CA ASN A 840 -19.33 32.00 -27.39
C ASN A 840 -19.90 32.54 -28.71
N ILE A 841 -19.11 32.40 -29.78
CA ILE A 841 -19.44 32.85 -31.14
C ILE A 841 -20.80 32.30 -31.60
N ALA A 842 -21.09 31.02 -31.33
CA ALA A 842 -22.28 30.33 -31.82
C ALA A 842 -23.62 30.92 -31.32
N TRP A 843 -23.64 31.51 -30.11
CA TRP A 843 -24.81 32.23 -29.61
C TRP A 843 -24.76 33.73 -29.89
N LEU A 844 -23.58 34.34 -29.89
CA LEU A 844 -23.44 35.77 -30.23
C LEU A 844 -23.84 36.07 -31.68
N GLU A 845 -23.62 35.15 -32.62
CA GLU A 845 -24.11 35.28 -34.00
C GLU A 845 -25.62 35.08 -34.11
N LYS A 846 -26.20 34.13 -33.36
CA LYS A 846 -27.65 33.86 -33.35
C LYS A 846 -28.50 34.95 -32.70
N LEU A 847 -27.96 35.64 -31.70
CA LEU A 847 -28.62 36.78 -31.04
C LEU A 847 -28.63 38.06 -31.90
N GLY A 848 -28.10 37.99 -33.13
CA GLY A 848 -28.17 39.07 -34.13
C GLY A 848 -27.16 40.20 -33.91
N PRO A 849 -27.28 41.31 -34.66
CA PRO A 849 -26.39 42.46 -34.50
C PRO A 849 -26.66 43.17 -33.18
N LEU A 850 -25.87 42.84 -32.17
CA LEU A 850 -25.81 43.47 -30.85
C LEU A 850 -24.84 44.67 -30.87
N SER A 851 -25.07 45.67 -30.02
CA SER A 851 -24.06 46.70 -29.78
C SER A 851 -22.78 46.10 -29.17
N ALA A 852 -21.65 46.80 -29.28
CA ALA A 852 -20.38 46.34 -28.68
C ALA A 852 -20.50 46.12 -27.16
N GLU A 853 -21.34 46.92 -26.49
CA GLU A 853 -21.65 46.79 -25.06
C GLU A 853 -22.54 45.56 -24.78
N GLN A 854 -23.64 45.39 -25.53
CA GLN A 854 -24.53 44.22 -25.40
C GLN A 854 -23.80 42.90 -25.69
N SER A 855 -22.94 42.88 -26.73
CA SER A 855 -22.15 41.70 -27.10
C SER A 855 -21.08 41.36 -26.04
N SER A 856 -20.64 42.32 -25.24
CA SER A 856 -19.74 42.11 -24.09
C SER A 856 -20.51 41.54 -22.89
N ILE A 857 -21.70 42.08 -22.61
CA ILE A 857 -22.58 41.61 -21.52
C ILE A 857 -23.03 40.16 -21.79
N ALA A 858 -23.48 39.85 -22.99
CA ALA A 858 -23.94 38.51 -23.37
C ALA A 858 -22.82 37.46 -23.31
N ASP A 859 -21.61 37.79 -23.77
CA ASP A 859 -20.45 36.89 -23.67
C ASP A 859 -20.02 36.64 -22.22
N LYS A 860 -20.07 37.69 -21.38
CA LYS A 860 -19.82 37.59 -19.95
C LYS A 860 -20.85 36.71 -19.25
N ALA A 861 -22.13 36.80 -19.61
CA ALA A 861 -23.20 35.96 -19.06
C ALA A 861 -23.01 34.48 -19.43
N LEU A 862 -22.76 34.17 -20.71
CA LEU A 862 -22.48 32.81 -21.19
C LEU A 862 -21.21 32.22 -20.55
N THR A 863 -20.19 33.06 -20.32
CA THR A 863 -18.95 32.66 -19.65
C THR A 863 -19.12 32.45 -18.13
N ASP A 864 -19.87 33.31 -17.44
CA ASP A 864 -20.21 33.16 -16.01
C ASP A 864 -21.02 31.88 -15.77
N PHE A 865 -22.01 31.61 -16.64
CA PHE A 865 -22.76 30.35 -16.66
C PHE A 865 -21.83 29.15 -16.89
N SER A 866 -20.98 29.21 -17.93
CA SER A 866 -20.06 28.12 -18.28
C SER A 866 -19.05 27.80 -17.17
N SER A 867 -18.55 28.81 -16.45
CA SER A 867 -17.71 28.58 -15.28
C SER A 867 -18.50 27.92 -14.17
N LYS A 868 -19.56 28.58 -13.67
CA LYS A 868 -20.29 28.13 -12.48
C LYS A 868 -20.95 26.78 -12.67
N PHE A 869 -21.45 26.47 -13.87
CA PHE A 869 -22.01 25.17 -14.19
C PHE A 869 -20.95 24.06 -14.20
N ASN A 870 -19.73 24.34 -14.68
CA ASN A 870 -18.61 23.41 -14.52
C ASN A 870 -18.15 23.30 -13.07
N ASP A 871 -18.13 24.40 -12.33
CA ASP A 871 -17.67 24.44 -10.93
C ASP A 871 -18.59 23.60 -10.02
N ILE A 872 -19.92 23.64 -10.19
CA ILE A 872 -20.85 22.78 -9.44
C ILE A 872 -20.72 21.30 -9.83
N ILE A 873 -20.50 20.99 -11.11
CA ILE A 873 -20.29 19.61 -11.59
C ILE A 873 -19.00 19.04 -11.01
N ASN A 874 -17.91 19.81 -11.04
CA ASN A 874 -16.62 19.40 -10.47
C ASN A 874 -16.73 19.28 -8.94
N ASN A 875 -17.39 20.21 -8.23
CA ASN A 875 -17.56 20.13 -6.78
C ASN A 875 -18.33 18.86 -6.36
N ALA A 876 -19.38 18.50 -7.09
CA ALA A 876 -20.10 17.24 -6.86
C ALA A 876 -19.22 16.01 -7.15
N ASN A 877 -18.54 15.98 -8.31
CA ASN A 877 -17.72 14.85 -8.73
C ASN A 877 -16.49 14.61 -7.82
N ASP A 878 -15.77 15.68 -7.52
CA ASP A 878 -14.43 15.66 -6.94
C ASP A 878 -14.44 15.80 -5.41
N LYS A 879 -15.54 16.29 -4.82
CA LYS A 879 -15.73 16.29 -3.35
C LYS A 879 -16.84 15.33 -2.90
N TRP A 880 -18.09 15.52 -3.34
CA TRP A 880 -19.23 14.82 -2.74
C TRP A 880 -19.17 13.29 -2.93
N LEU A 881 -18.70 12.83 -4.10
CA LEU A 881 -18.63 11.40 -4.42
C LEU A 881 -17.37 10.70 -3.85
N ASN A 882 -16.55 11.36 -3.03
CA ASN A 882 -15.40 10.71 -2.37
C ASN A 882 -15.81 9.85 -1.17
N ILE A 883 -14.95 8.89 -0.85
CA ILE A 883 -15.04 8.03 0.34
C ILE A 883 -14.27 8.67 1.49
N THR A 884 -14.86 8.65 2.69
CA THR A 884 -14.25 9.21 3.90
C THR A 884 -14.14 8.14 4.98
N VAL A 885 -13.00 8.15 5.68
CA VAL A 885 -12.72 7.29 6.83
C VAL A 885 -12.00 8.12 7.89
N VAL A 886 -12.71 8.41 8.98
CA VAL A 886 -12.22 9.12 10.16
C VAL A 886 -12.38 8.16 11.34
N ASP A 887 -11.38 7.31 11.58
CA ASP A 887 -11.49 6.29 12.62
C ASP A 887 -11.25 6.83 14.03
N GLN A 888 -11.79 6.14 15.03
CA GLN A 888 -11.70 6.50 16.45
C GLN A 888 -10.29 6.92 16.92
N ASP A 889 -9.25 6.21 16.51
CA ASP A 889 -7.89 6.43 17.02
C ASP A 889 -7.24 7.71 16.48
N VAL A 890 -7.83 8.29 15.44
CA VAL A 890 -7.33 9.46 14.71
C VAL A 890 -8.33 10.63 14.69
N ALA A 891 -9.57 10.43 15.17
CA ALA A 891 -10.62 11.46 15.20
C ALA A 891 -10.35 12.64 16.17
N GLY A 892 -9.35 12.55 17.06
CA GLY A 892 -8.89 13.68 17.87
C GLY A 892 -7.83 14.54 17.17
N LEU A 893 -7.45 14.18 15.94
CA LEU A 893 -6.53 14.92 15.09
C LEU A 893 -7.36 15.82 14.15
N ASN A 894 -7.03 17.11 14.10
CA ASN A 894 -7.70 18.03 13.19
C ASN A 894 -7.48 17.58 11.73
N LEU A 895 -8.58 17.23 11.06
CA LEU A 895 -8.69 17.34 9.61
C LEU A 895 -8.60 18.83 9.26
N ASP A 896 -7.83 19.18 8.22
CA ASP A 896 -7.77 20.57 7.77
C ASP A 896 -9.18 20.99 7.30
N GLN A 897 -9.66 22.13 7.83
CA GLN A 897 -11.10 22.45 7.93
C GLN A 897 -11.81 22.74 6.59
N THR A 898 -11.13 22.56 5.46
CA THR A 898 -11.56 23.01 4.13
C THR A 898 -12.16 21.92 3.23
N GLU A 899 -11.93 20.63 3.48
CA GLU A 899 -12.14 19.59 2.44
C GLU A 899 -12.76 18.27 2.93
N ASN A 900 -13.95 18.28 3.56
CA ASN A 900 -14.70 17.03 3.78
C ASN A 900 -16.21 17.16 3.53
N GLU A 901 -16.59 17.59 2.32
CA GLU A 901 -17.98 17.56 1.82
C GLU A 901 -18.45 16.16 1.34
N ALA A 902 -17.60 15.14 1.52
CA ALA A 902 -17.74 13.83 0.92
C ALA A 902 -18.80 12.97 1.62
N LEU A 903 -19.64 12.30 0.82
CA LEU A 903 -20.89 11.69 1.27
C LEU A 903 -20.76 10.21 1.63
N PHE A 904 -19.80 9.49 1.06
CA PHE A 904 -19.56 8.07 1.35
C PHE A 904 -18.73 7.89 2.63
N ASN A 905 -19.37 8.03 3.79
CA ASN A 905 -18.70 7.89 5.08
C ASN A 905 -18.69 6.42 5.55
N TYR A 906 -17.49 5.85 5.68
CA TYR A 906 -17.21 4.50 6.19
C TYR A 906 -16.34 4.51 7.46
N SER A 907 -16.36 5.61 8.21
CA SER A 907 -15.67 5.76 9.50
C SER A 907 -16.06 4.67 10.49
N CYS A 908 -15.09 4.12 11.20
CA CYS A 908 -15.29 3.10 12.23
C CYS A 908 -15.03 3.69 13.64
N THR A 909 -16.01 3.53 14.53
CA THR A 909 -15.96 3.96 15.94
C THR A 909 -16.02 2.74 16.86
N TYR A 910 -15.59 2.89 18.12
CA TYR A 910 -15.75 1.81 19.09
C TYR A 910 -17.24 1.48 19.31
N LEU A 911 -18.13 2.48 19.33
CA LEU A 911 -19.57 2.27 19.43
C LEU A 911 -20.12 1.47 18.23
N GLY A 912 -19.74 1.85 17.00
CA GLY A 912 -20.15 1.15 15.79
C GLY A 912 -19.63 -0.29 15.75
N ALA A 913 -18.39 -0.52 16.15
CA ALA A 913 -17.80 -1.85 16.23
C ALA A 913 -18.47 -2.73 17.30
N HIS A 914 -18.80 -2.15 18.46
CA HIS A 914 -19.50 -2.88 19.53
C HIS A 914 -20.94 -3.22 19.15
N LEU A 915 -21.62 -2.35 18.40
CA LEU A 915 -22.92 -2.65 17.78
C LEU A 915 -22.83 -3.83 16.79
N VAL A 916 -21.82 -3.84 15.90
CA VAL A 916 -21.60 -4.97 14.98
C VAL A 916 -21.27 -6.26 15.73
N LYS A 917 -20.41 -6.19 16.76
CA LYS A 917 -20.10 -7.33 17.66
C LYS A 917 -21.36 -7.91 18.30
N ALA A 918 -22.30 -7.07 18.73
CA ALA A 918 -23.56 -7.48 19.35
C ALA A 918 -24.54 -8.19 18.39
N GLU A 919 -24.30 -8.16 17.08
CA GLU A 919 -25.03 -8.94 16.07
C GLU A 919 -24.30 -10.24 15.67
N VAL A 920 -23.06 -10.46 16.11
CA VAL A 920 -22.32 -11.71 15.86
C VAL A 920 -22.80 -12.79 16.83
N PRO A 921 -23.25 -13.97 16.36
CA PRO A 921 -23.66 -15.07 17.22
C PRO A 921 -22.56 -15.54 18.19
N LEU A 922 -22.96 -15.96 19.41
CA LEU A 922 -22.05 -16.41 20.48
C LEU A 922 -21.10 -17.57 20.10
N ALA A 923 -21.47 -18.36 19.10
CA ALA A 923 -20.67 -19.45 18.52
C ALA A 923 -20.56 -19.33 16.99
N ALA A 924 -20.47 -18.09 16.49
CA ALA A 924 -20.37 -17.80 15.06
C ALA A 924 -19.16 -18.49 14.42
N THR A 925 -19.35 -19.05 13.22
CA THR A 925 -18.22 -19.45 12.38
C THR A 925 -17.58 -18.22 11.73
N TYR A 926 -16.37 -18.37 11.17
CA TYR A 926 -15.77 -17.32 10.36
C TYR A 926 -16.70 -16.84 9.21
N GLN A 927 -17.47 -17.75 8.61
CA GLN A 927 -18.44 -17.42 7.56
C GLN A 927 -19.62 -16.58 8.09
N ASP A 928 -20.11 -16.86 9.30
CA ASP A 928 -21.15 -16.06 9.94
C ASP A 928 -20.66 -14.64 10.26
N PHE A 929 -19.42 -14.50 10.75
CA PHE A 929 -18.78 -13.21 10.96
C PHE A 929 -18.64 -12.41 9.66
N VAL A 930 -18.13 -13.05 8.59
CA VAL A 930 -18.02 -12.41 7.27
C VAL A 930 -19.38 -11.96 6.73
N ARG A 931 -20.45 -12.74 6.94
CA ARG A 931 -21.82 -12.35 6.59
C ARG A 931 -22.25 -11.09 7.34
N VAL A 932 -22.15 -11.08 8.68
CA VAL A 932 -22.54 -9.92 9.52
C VAL A 932 -21.79 -8.64 9.13
N VAL A 933 -20.48 -8.72 8.89
CA VAL A 933 -19.67 -7.56 8.45
C VAL A 933 -20.06 -7.12 7.04
N SER A 934 -20.32 -8.04 6.12
CA SER A 934 -20.75 -7.73 4.74
C SER A 934 -22.12 -7.05 4.73
N ASP A 935 -23.07 -7.55 5.52
CA ASP A 935 -24.42 -6.97 5.64
C ASP A 935 -24.35 -5.56 6.25
N TRP A 936 -23.52 -5.35 7.28
CA TRP A 936 -23.26 -4.03 7.83
C TRP A 936 -22.65 -3.07 6.79
N LEU A 937 -21.63 -3.50 6.04
CA LEU A 937 -21.01 -2.69 4.99
C LEU A 937 -22.01 -2.29 3.90
N TRP A 938 -22.86 -3.21 3.45
CA TRP A 938 -23.90 -2.92 2.45
C TRP A 938 -25.00 -2.01 3.00
N TRP A 939 -25.40 -2.17 4.26
CA TRP A 939 -26.32 -1.24 4.92
C TRP A 939 -25.72 0.18 5.02
N ARG A 940 -24.41 0.29 5.31
CA ARG A 940 -23.66 1.56 5.24
C ARG A 940 -23.66 2.14 3.82
N THR A 941 -23.53 1.30 2.79
CA THR A 941 -23.62 1.72 1.39
C THR A 941 -24.99 2.34 1.09
N GLU A 942 -26.09 1.69 1.44
CA GLU A 942 -27.46 2.21 1.19
C GLU A 942 -27.69 3.57 1.85
N TYR A 943 -27.25 3.74 3.11
CA TYR A 943 -27.36 5.01 3.82
C TYR A 943 -26.57 6.14 3.12
N ASN A 944 -25.36 5.83 2.63
CA ASN A 944 -24.55 6.78 1.87
C ASN A 944 -25.16 7.11 0.50
N LEU A 945 -25.70 6.11 -0.22
CA LEU A 945 -26.39 6.31 -1.50
C LEU A 945 -27.64 7.18 -1.35
N ASP A 946 -28.45 6.98 -0.31
CA ASP A 946 -29.61 7.82 -0.01
C ASP A 946 -29.23 9.29 0.22
N ARG A 947 -28.13 9.54 0.96
CA ARG A 947 -27.58 10.90 1.15
C ARG A 947 -27.10 11.52 -0.17
N VAL A 948 -26.45 10.75 -1.04
CA VAL A 948 -26.06 11.20 -2.39
C VAL A 948 -27.28 11.57 -3.22
N ARG A 949 -28.29 10.69 -3.31
CA ARG A 949 -29.53 10.93 -4.05
C ARG A 949 -30.22 12.20 -3.55
N LYS A 950 -30.38 12.37 -2.23
CA LYS A 950 -31.00 13.56 -1.62
C LYS A 950 -30.23 14.87 -1.87
N LYS A 951 -28.89 14.83 -1.86
CA LYS A 951 -28.07 16.03 -2.13
C LYS A 951 -28.11 16.40 -3.62
N LEU A 952 -28.10 15.41 -4.52
CA LEU A 952 -28.24 15.65 -5.96
C LEU A 952 -29.64 16.12 -6.35
N SER A 953 -30.69 15.50 -5.79
CA SER A 953 -32.10 15.81 -6.12
C SER A 953 -32.55 17.19 -5.64
N LYS A 954 -31.85 17.77 -4.65
CA LYS A 954 -32.16 19.08 -4.06
C LYS A 954 -31.05 20.08 -4.35
N GLU A 955 -29.94 20.02 -3.63
CA GLU A 955 -28.87 21.04 -3.66
C GLU A 955 -28.26 21.23 -5.06
N PHE A 956 -27.89 20.14 -5.75
CA PHE A 956 -27.36 20.25 -7.12
C PHE A 956 -28.44 20.70 -8.11
N ARG A 957 -29.65 20.14 -8.01
CA ARG A 957 -30.77 20.44 -8.93
C ARG A 957 -31.19 21.91 -8.84
N ASP A 958 -31.45 22.39 -7.62
CA ASP A 958 -31.90 23.77 -7.36
C ASP A 958 -30.84 24.78 -7.85
N GLU A 959 -29.57 24.54 -7.53
CA GLU A 959 -28.45 25.39 -7.94
C GLU A 959 -28.24 25.38 -9.47
N ALA A 960 -28.32 24.21 -10.11
CA ALA A 960 -28.20 24.09 -11.56
C ALA A 960 -29.32 24.85 -12.30
N PHE A 961 -30.58 24.73 -11.84
CA PHE A 961 -31.68 25.52 -12.38
C PHE A 961 -31.51 27.01 -12.12
N HIS A 962 -31.05 27.41 -10.93
CA HIS A 962 -30.77 28.83 -10.62
C HIS A 962 -29.70 29.44 -11.55
N ARG A 963 -28.71 28.67 -12.00
CA ARG A 963 -27.73 29.13 -13.01
C ARG A 963 -28.38 29.33 -14.39
N VAL A 964 -29.33 28.48 -14.78
CA VAL A 964 -30.14 28.66 -16.00
C VAL A 964 -31.03 29.91 -15.88
N ASP A 965 -31.73 30.09 -14.76
CA ASP A 965 -32.59 31.27 -14.49
C ASP A 965 -31.81 32.59 -14.47
N LYS A 966 -30.54 32.55 -14.04
CA LYS A 966 -29.65 33.71 -14.09
C LYS A 966 -29.22 34.02 -15.52
N LEU A 967 -28.80 33.00 -16.28
CA LEU A 967 -28.42 33.18 -17.68
C LEU A 967 -29.58 33.73 -18.52
N GLU A 968 -30.81 33.25 -18.27
CA GLU A 968 -32.02 33.73 -18.94
C GLU A 968 -32.23 35.23 -18.69
N ARG A 969 -32.21 35.66 -17.42
CA ARG A 969 -32.36 37.08 -17.05
C ARG A 969 -31.25 37.96 -17.62
N ASP A 970 -29.99 37.57 -17.44
CA ASP A 970 -28.83 38.34 -17.89
C ASP A 970 -28.84 38.58 -19.41
N ILE A 971 -29.39 37.65 -20.20
CA ILE A 971 -29.52 37.77 -21.67
C ILE A 971 -30.80 38.52 -22.08
N VAL A 972 -31.95 38.24 -21.45
CA VAL A 972 -33.22 38.92 -21.75
C VAL A 972 -33.11 40.43 -21.46
N ASP A 973 -32.56 40.80 -20.31
CA ASP A 973 -32.33 42.20 -19.91
C ASP A 973 -31.34 42.92 -20.85
N CYS A 974 -30.45 42.18 -21.51
CA CYS A 974 -29.45 42.71 -22.43
C CYS A 974 -30.01 42.94 -23.85
N VAL A 975 -30.77 41.97 -24.39
CA VAL A 975 -31.20 41.98 -25.81
C VAL A 975 -32.52 42.73 -26.02
N LYS A 976 -33.49 42.57 -25.10
CA LYS A 976 -34.81 43.25 -25.09
C LYS A 976 -35.69 43.14 -26.35
N GLU A 977 -35.30 42.34 -27.35
CA GLU A 977 -35.98 42.22 -28.64
C GLU A 977 -36.55 40.79 -28.81
N GLU A 978 -37.87 40.66 -28.71
CA GLU A 978 -38.56 39.36 -28.57
C GLU A 978 -38.26 38.37 -29.70
N LEU A 979 -38.20 38.86 -30.95
CA LEU A 979 -37.91 38.03 -32.14
C LEU A 979 -36.52 37.37 -32.10
N LYS A 980 -35.53 37.99 -31.44
CA LYS A 980 -34.17 37.46 -31.28
C LYS A 980 -34.06 36.53 -30.06
N LEU A 981 -34.90 36.75 -29.05
CA LEU A 981 -34.95 35.93 -27.83
C LEU A 981 -35.69 34.59 -28.02
N ALA A 982 -36.60 34.48 -28.99
CA ALA A 982 -37.40 33.26 -29.21
C ALA A 982 -36.56 31.98 -29.36
N GLN A 983 -35.52 31.98 -30.22
CA GLN A 983 -34.64 30.80 -30.38
C GLN A 983 -33.84 30.48 -29.11
N PHE A 984 -33.44 31.51 -28.36
CA PHE A 984 -32.70 31.35 -27.11
C PHE A 984 -33.58 30.76 -26.02
N GLN A 985 -34.80 31.27 -25.84
CA GLN A 985 -35.80 30.73 -24.91
C GLN A 985 -36.17 29.28 -25.26
N GLU A 986 -36.33 28.93 -26.54
CA GLU A 986 -36.57 27.55 -26.96
C GLU A 986 -35.42 26.61 -26.56
N SER A 987 -34.16 27.02 -26.79
CA SER A 987 -32.98 26.27 -26.34
C SER A 987 -32.87 26.18 -24.82
N LEU A 988 -33.30 27.20 -24.07
CA LEU A 988 -33.36 27.14 -22.60
C LEU A 988 -34.44 26.17 -22.10
N VAL A 989 -35.61 26.10 -22.77
CA VAL A 989 -36.65 25.10 -22.45
C VAL A 989 -36.14 23.68 -22.70
N ARG A 990 -35.47 23.45 -23.84
CA ARG A 990 -34.83 22.16 -24.16
C ARG A 990 -33.73 21.80 -23.15
N LEU A 991 -32.90 22.78 -22.76
CA LEU A 991 -31.90 22.61 -21.69
C LEU A 991 -32.56 22.22 -20.38
N ARG A 992 -33.61 22.92 -19.91
CA ARG A 992 -34.30 22.60 -18.66
C ARG A 992 -34.83 21.16 -18.65
N GLN A 993 -35.45 20.73 -19.75
CA GLN A 993 -35.97 19.36 -19.89
C GLN A 993 -34.84 18.32 -19.89
N ARG A 994 -33.79 18.53 -20.70
CA ARG A 994 -32.62 17.62 -20.76
C ARG A 994 -31.87 17.57 -19.43
N LEU A 995 -31.68 18.71 -18.77
CA LEU A 995 -31.03 18.82 -17.46
C LEU A 995 -31.82 18.05 -16.40
N ALA A 996 -33.15 18.19 -16.37
CA ALA A 996 -34.01 17.41 -15.47
C ALA A 996 -33.77 15.90 -15.69
N THR A 997 -33.90 15.41 -16.92
CA THR A 997 -33.70 14.00 -17.28
C THR A 997 -32.28 13.51 -17.01
N SER A 998 -31.24 14.31 -17.27
CA SER A 998 -29.85 13.96 -16.99
C SER A 998 -29.56 13.88 -15.50
N VAL A 999 -30.15 14.76 -14.69
CA VAL A 999 -30.08 14.70 -13.21
C VAL A 999 -30.77 13.45 -12.69
N ASP A 1000 -31.98 13.12 -13.17
CA ASP A 1000 -32.69 11.90 -12.75
C ASP A 1000 -31.95 10.62 -13.19
N MET A 1001 -31.38 10.60 -14.40
CA MET A 1001 -30.52 9.50 -14.88
C MET A 1001 -29.30 9.30 -13.98
N VAL A 1002 -28.65 10.38 -13.58
CA VAL A 1002 -27.49 10.34 -12.67
C VAL A 1002 -27.89 9.91 -11.27
N ILE A 1003 -29.05 10.35 -10.75
CA ILE A 1003 -29.61 9.88 -9.47
C ILE A 1003 -29.84 8.37 -9.51
N GLY A 1004 -30.39 7.83 -10.60
CA GLY A 1004 -30.59 6.39 -10.80
C GLY A 1004 -29.30 5.55 -10.83
N TRP A 1005 -28.14 6.14 -11.14
CA TRP A 1005 -26.86 5.43 -11.02
C TRP A 1005 -26.49 5.11 -9.57
N PHE A 1006 -27.06 5.84 -8.59
CA PHE A 1006 -26.85 5.64 -7.16
C PHE A 1006 -27.90 4.72 -6.52
N GLU A 1007 -28.46 3.80 -7.31
CA GLU A 1007 -29.15 2.61 -6.81
C GLU A 1007 -28.16 1.45 -6.74
N ARG A 1008 -28.28 0.59 -5.73
CA ARG A 1008 -27.41 -0.60 -5.59
C ARG A 1008 -27.70 -1.57 -6.72
N SER A 1009 -26.68 -2.04 -7.44
CA SER A 1009 -26.87 -3.17 -8.33
C SER A 1009 -27.02 -4.39 -7.43
N GLN A 1010 -28.11 -5.13 -7.59
CA GLN A 1010 -28.25 -6.45 -6.99
C GLN A 1010 -27.38 -7.46 -7.77
N GLY A 1011 -26.13 -7.07 -8.09
CA GLY A 1011 -25.25 -7.74 -9.04
C GLY A 1011 -25.90 -8.05 -10.39
N LEU A 1012 -25.38 -9.07 -11.06
CA LEU A 1012 -26.14 -9.92 -11.98
C LEU A 1012 -26.83 -11.05 -11.18
N ALA A 1013 -27.45 -10.72 -10.03
CA ALA A 1013 -28.43 -11.61 -9.43
C ALA A 1013 -29.73 -11.42 -10.21
N VAL A 1014 -29.97 -12.31 -11.17
CA VAL A 1014 -31.31 -12.54 -11.70
C VAL A 1014 -32.19 -12.82 -10.47
N PRO A 1015 -33.20 -11.99 -10.14
CA PRO A 1015 -33.99 -12.20 -8.93
C PRO A 1015 -34.69 -13.58 -8.95
N GLN A 1016 -35.05 -13.97 -10.16
CA GLN A 1016 -35.68 -15.22 -10.56
C GLN A 1016 -35.02 -15.70 -11.87
N PHE A 1017 -34.85 -17.00 -12.10
CA PHE A 1017 -34.30 -17.54 -13.35
C PHE A 1017 -35.05 -18.82 -13.79
N ASP A 1018 -35.09 -19.05 -15.09
CA ASP A 1018 -35.63 -20.27 -15.71
C ASP A 1018 -34.59 -21.42 -15.66
N SER A 1019 -35.03 -22.68 -15.53
CA SER A 1019 -34.11 -23.82 -15.50
C SER A 1019 -33.25 -23.93 -16.76
N GLU A 1020 -33.77 -23.48 -17.91
CA GLU A 1020 -33.02 -23.44 -19.18
C GLU A 1020 -31.77 -22.56 -19.08
N ILE A 1021 -31.82 -21.46 -18.31
CA ILE A 1021 -30.67 -20.58 -18.07
C ILE A 1021 -29.56 -21.33 -17.30
N ALA A 1022 -29.92 -22.09 -16.26
CA ALA A 1022 -28.97 -22.87 -15.49
C ALA A 1022 -28.40 -24.05 -16.31
N MET A 1023 -29.24 -24.72 -17.09
CA MET A 1023 -28.81 -25.79 -17.99
C MET A 1023 -27.84 -25.27 -19.06
N ARG A 1024 -28.13 -24.11 -19.67
CA ARG A 1024 -27.26 -23.48 -20.69
C ARG A 1024 -25.89 -23.11 -20.13
N ILE A 1025 -25.80 -22.58 -18.91
CA ILE A 1025 -24.53 -22.33 -18.22
C ILE A 1025 -23.77 -23.64 -17.99
N ALA A 1026 -24.45 -24.68 -17.49
CA ALA A 1026 -23.83 -25.97 -17.21
C ALA A 1026 -23.30 -26.65 -18.49
N CYS A 1027 -24.07 -26.63 -19.60
CA CYS A 1027 -23.68 -27.19 -20.89
C CYS A 1027 -22.44 -26.52 -21.48
N MET A 1028 -22.41 -25.18 -21.51
CA MET A 1028 -21.25 -24.42 -22.00
C MET A 1028 -20.00 -24.64 -21.12
N SER A 1029 -20.18 -24.79 -19.81
CA SER A 1029 -19.09 -25.04 -18.85
C SER A 1029 -18.52 -26.47 -18.94
N ALA A 1030 -19.39 -27.47 -19.05
CA ALA A 1030 -19.02 -28.89 -19.20
C ALA A 1030 -18.64 -29.28 -20.64
N ASP A 1031 -18.84 -28.37 -21.60
CA ASP A 1031 -18.62 -28.58 -23.03
C ASP A 1031 -19.45 -29.75 -23.59
N ALA A 1032 -20.73 -29.77 -23.21
CA ALA A 1032 -21.73 -30.80 -23.50
C ALA A 1032 -22.88 -30.25 -24.37
N LYS A 1033 -23.51 -31.14 -25.15
CA LYS A 1033 -24.76 -30.88 -25.87
C LYS A 1033 -25.86 -31.75 -25.24
N ILE A 1034 -27.02 -31.17 -24.97
CA ILE A 1034 -28.19 -31.85 -24.40
C ILE A 1034 -29.45 -31.45 -25.17
N ASP A 1035 -30.35 -32.39 -25.35
CA ASP A 1035 -31.74 -32.17 -25.72
C ASP A 1035 -32.54 -32.06 -24.41
N TYR A 1036 -32.99 -30.85 -24.05
CA TYR A 1036 -33.56 -30.55 -22.72
C TYR A 1036 -34.96 -29.96 -22.81
N ASP A 1037 -35.89 -30.56 -22.06
CA ASP A 1037 -37.30 -30.15 -22.01
C ASP A 1037 -37.72 -29.77 -20.57
N ASP A 1038 -38.11 -28.52 -20.35
CA ASP A 1038 -38.66 -28.04 -19.07
C ASP A 1038 -40.19 -27.98 -19.15
N GLN A 1039 -40.84 -28.91 -18.45
CA GLN A 1039 -42.30 -29.01 -18.40
C GLN A 1039 -42.90 -28.33 -17.16
N THR A 1040 -42.11 -27.54 -16.42
CA THR A 1040 -42.52 -26.92 -15.15
C THR A 1040 -43.10 -25.52 -15.33
N GLY A 1041 -42.49 -24.69 -16.18
CA GLY A 1041 -42.84 -23.27 -16.32
C GLY A 1041 -42.58 -22.43 -15.07
N VAL A 1042 -41.67 -22.88 -14.19
CA VAL A 1042 -41.43 -22.30 -12.86
C VAL A 1042 -40.12 -21.53 -12.80
N GLN A 1043 -40.10 -20.38 -12.13
CA GLN A 1043 -38.86 -19.61 -11.92
C GLN A 1043 -38.22 -19.86 -10.54
N PHE A 1044 -36.91 -20.08 -10.55
CA PHE A 1044 -36.07 -20.34 -9.38
C PHE A 1044 -35.50 -19.04 -8.81
N GLN A 1045 -35.44 -18.91 -7.49
CA GLN A 1045 -34.89 -17.74 -6.81
C GLN A 1045 -33.38 -17.59 -7.09
N GLY A 1046 -32.93 -16.39 -7.44
CA GLY A 1046 -31.56 -16.09 -7.89
C GLY A 1046 -30.41 -16.64 -7.03
N LYS A 1047 -30.62 -16.73 -5.71
CA LYS A 1047 -29.67 -17.33 -4.76
C LYS A 1047 -29.32 -18.80 -5.08
N ALA A 1048 -30.20 -19.52 -5.76
CA ALA A 1048 -30.02 -20.92 -6.11
C ALA A 1048 -29.20 -21.16 -7.38
N LEU A 1049 -29.00 -20.15 -8.22
CA LEU A 1049 -28.41 -20.30 -9.56
C LEU A 1049 -27.04 -20.98 -9.53
N THR A 1050 -26.12 -20.51 -8.68
CA THR A 1050 -24.76 -21.08 -8.57
C THR A 1050 -24.80 -22.56 -8.20
N TYR A 1051 -25.58 -22.93 -7.19
CA TYR A 1051 -25.65 -24.28 -6.65
C TYR A 1051 -26.35 -25.26 -7.59
N ILE A 1052 -27.40 -24.82 -8.30
CA ILE A 1052 -28.06 -25.63 -9.33
C ILE A 1052 -27.13 -25.82 -10.54
N VAL A 1053 -26.42 -24.77 -10.98
CA VAL A 1053 -25.39 -24.89 -12.03
C VAL A 1053 -24.29 -25.87 -11.61
N ASP A 1054 -23.84 -25.89 -10.35
CA ASP A 1054 -22.85 -26.85 -9.87
C ASP A 1054 -23.36 -28.30 -9.90
N VAL A 1055 -24.62 -28.55 -9.53
CA VAL A 1055 -25.26 -29.88 -9.63
C VAL A 1055 -25.34 -30.33 -11.08
N LEU A 1056 -25.84 -29.48 -11.98
CA LEU A 1056 -25.98 -29.76 -13.41
C LEU A 1056 -24.61 -29.97 -14.08
N TYR A 1057 -23.61 -29.14 -13.73
CA TYR A 1057 -22.25 -29.26 -14.22
C TYR A 1057 -21.66 -30.62 -13.87
N VAL A 1058 -21.79 -31.09 -12.62
CA VAL A 1058 -21.28 -32.41 -12.21
C VAL A 1058 -22.00 -33.54 -12.95
N ILE A 1059 -23.30 -33.43 -13.23
CA ILE A 1059 -24.04 -34.43 -14.00
C ILE A 1059 -23.52 -34.49 -15.45
N LEU A 1060 -23.40 -33.34 -16.13
CA LEU A 1060 -22.93 -33.24 -17.51
C LEU A 1060 -21.44 -33.59 -17.66
N GLU A 1061 -20.59 -33.20 -16.71
CA GLU A 1061 -19.17 -33.59 -16.63
C GLU A 1061 -19.04 -35.11 -16.57
N ASN A 1062 -19.88 -35.80 -15.79
CA ASN A 1062 -19.89 -37.27 -15.78
C ASN A 1062 -20.36 -37.86 -17.12
N CYS A 1063 -21.36 -37.28 -17.77
CA CYS A 1063 -21.79 -37.72 -19.11
C CYS A 1063 -20.63 -37.62 -20.13
N VAL A 1064 -19.88 -36.51 -20.13
CA VAL A 1064 -18.75 -36.29 -21.04
C VAL A 1064 -17.54 -37.16 -20.68
N THR A 1065 -17.21 -37.32 -19.39
CA THR A 1065 -15.96 -37.99 -18.95
C THR A 1065 -16.10 -39.49 -18.67
N LYS A 1066 -17.31 -40.03 -18.52
CA LYS A 1066 -17.56 -41.45 -18.16
C LYS A 1066 -18.31 -42.26 -19.22
N SER A 1067 -18.86 -41.62 -20.26
CA SER A 1067 -19.51 -42.32 -21.37
C SER A 1067 -18.54 -43.15 -22.23
N ASN A 1068 -17.24 -42.82 -22.22
CA ASN A 1068 -16.20 -43.40 -23.09
C ASN A 1068 -16.53 -43.30 -24.60
N LEU A 1069 -17.30 -42.28 -25.00
CA LEU A 1069 -17.62 -41.98 -26.39
C LEU A 1069 -16.93 -40.68 -26.86
N PRO A 1070 -16.57 -40.57 -28.16
CA PRO A 1070 -16.23 -39.29 -28.76
C PRO A 1070 -17.40 -38.31 -28.66
N LYS A 1071 -17.12 -37.01 -28.50
CA LYS A 1071 -18.16 -35.98 -28.27
C LYS A 1071 -19.24 -35.95 -29.34
N ASP A 1072 -18.89 -36.12 -30.61
CA ASP A 1072 -19.85 -36.09 -31.72
C ASP A 1072 -20.76 -37.33 -31.77
N SER A 1073 -20.46 -38.35 -30.97
CA SER A 1073 -21.29 -39.56 -30.78
C SER A 1073 -22.04 -39.58 -29.45
N LEU A 1074 -21.83 -38.59 -28.57
CA LEU A 1074 -22.47 -38.49 -27.26
C LEU A 1074 -23.83 -37.79 -27.38
N MET A 1075 -24.89 -38.54 -27.13
CA MET A 1075 -26.27 -38.06 -27.06
C MET A 1075 -26.70 -38.00 -25.60
N ILE A 1076 -27.14 -36.82 -25.15
CA ILE A 1076 -27.68 -36.58 -23.81
C ILE A 1076 -29.11 -36.04 -23.96
N GLN A 1077 -30.05 -36.63 -23.25
CA GLN A 1077 -31.43 -36.15 -23.13
C GLN A 1077 -31.70 -35.80 -21.67
N GLY A 1078 -32.49 -34.75 -21.43
CA GLY A 1078 -32.89 -34.36 -20.08
C GLY A 1078 -34.31 -33.79 -20.03
N SER A 1079 -34.99 -34.03 -18.91
CA SER A 1079 -36.31 -33.44 -18.65
C SER A 1079 -36.46 -33.02 -17.20
N LEU A 1080 -37.19 -31.92 -16.98
CA LEU A 1080 -37.57 -31.43 -15.65
C LEU A 1080 -39.10 -31.39 -15.52
N GLN A 1081 -39.60 -32.00 -14.45
CA GLN A 1081 -41.03 -32.08 -14.13
C GLN A 1081 -41.25 -31.76 -12.64
N ILE A 1082 -42.45 -31.27 -12.28
CA ILE A 1082 -42.86 -31.11 -10.87
C ILE A 1082 -44.02 -32.07 -10.58
N GLU A 1083 -43.80 -32.97 -9.61
CA GLU A 1083 -44.80 -33.92 -9.11
C GLU A 1083 -44.96 -33.74 -7.60
N ASN A 1084 -46.18 -33.49 -7.12
CA ASN A 1084 -46.50 -33.43 -5.68
C ASN A 1084 -45.52 -32.57 -4.85
N ASN A 1085 -45.20 -31.37 -5.33
CA ASN A 1085 -44.28 -30.40 -4.69
C ASN A 1085 -42.77 -30.78 -4.73
N ASN A 1086 -42.40 -31.82 -5.49
CA ASN A 1086 -41.02 -32.24 -5.70
C ASN A 1086 -40.63 -32.00 -7.17
N ALA A 1087 -39.42 -31.50 -7.41
CA ALA A 1087 -38.87 -31.42 -8.77
C ALA A 1087 -38.11 -32.70 -9.12
N VAL A 1088 -38.44 -33.29 -10.27
CA VAL A 1088 -37.82 -34.50 -10.79
C VAL A 1088 -37.00 -34.11 -12.02
N LEU A 1089 -35.68 -34.11 -11.89
CA LEU A 1089 -34.75 -33.97 -12.99
C LEU A 1089 -34.31 -35.36 -13.45
N LEU A 1090 -34.57 -35.70 -14.71
CA LEU A 1090 -34.10 -36.93 -15.33
C LEU A 1090 -33.10 -36.58 -16.43
N VAL A 1091 -31.95 -37.25 -16.44
CA VAL A 1091 -30.91 -37.11 -17.48
C VAL A 1091 -30.47 -38.50 -17.91
N GLU A 1092 -30.46 -38.77 -19.20
CA GLU A 1092 -30.02 -40.04 -19.79
C GLU A 1092 -29.04 -39.80 -20.93
N ASN A 1093 -27.94 -40.56 -20.96
CA ASN A 1093 -26.92 -40.46 -21.98
C ASN A 1093 -26.52 -41.83 -22.54
N ASN A 1094 -26.16 -41.87 -23.82
CA ASN A 1094 -25.54 -43.07 -24.40
C ASN A 1094 -24.09 -43.24 -23.90
N CYS A 1095 -23.59 -44.47 -23.91
CA CYS A 1095 -22.23 -44.82 -23.50
C CYS A 1095 -21.69 -46.00 -24.30
N ALA A 1096 -20.37 -46.21 -24.25
CA ALA A 1096 -19.73 -47.38 -24.82
C ALA A 1096 -20.31 -48.69 -24.20
N PRO A 1097 -20.52 -49.77 -24.98
CA PRO A 1097 -21.18 -50.98 -24.48
C PRO A 1097 -20.48 -51.60 -23.27
N VAL A 1098 -21.20 -51.74 -22.15
CA VAL A 1098 -20.64 -52.18 -20.85
C VAL A 1098 -20.76 -53.70 -20.63
N GLY A 1099 -21.17 -54.44 -21.66
CA GLY A 1099 -21.42 -55.88 -21.57
C GLY A 1099 -22.66 -56.20 -20.74
N ASP A 1100 -22.48 -56.84 -19.58
CA ASP A 1100 -23.56 -57.09 -18.63
C ASP A 1100 -23.85 -55.84 -17.79
N TYR A 1101 -24.89 -55.10 -18.19
CA TYR A 1101 -25.34 -53.89 -17.50
C TYR A 1101 -25.92 -54.15 -16.10
N MET A 1102 -26.36 -55.38 -15.79
CA MET A 1102 -26.82 -55.75 -14.44
C MET A 1102 -25.62 -55.90 -13.50
N LEU A 1103 -24.53 -56.52 -13.96
CA LEU A 1103 -23.26 -56.58 -13.24
C LEU A 1103 -22.66 -55.17 -13.06
N ALA A 1104 -22.69 -54.34 -14.11
CA ALA A 1104 -22.26 -52.94 -14.02
C ALA A 1104 -23.10 -52.13 -13.01
N ASN A 1105 -24.41 -52.38 -12.94
CA ASN A 1105 -25.30 -51.79 -11.94
C ASN A 1105 -25.04 -52.30 -10.51
N ALA A 1106 -24.56 -53.54 -10.32
CA ALA A 1106 -24.16 -54.05 -9.02
C ALA A 1106 -22.90 -53.33 -8.49
N ASN A 1107 -21.94 -53.05 -9.37
CA ASN A 1107 -20.73 -52.28 -9.04
C ASN A 1107 -21.02 -50.84 -8.58
N LEU A 1108 -22.19 -50.29 -8.90
CA LEU A 1108 -22.65 -48.98 -8.43
C LEU A 1108 -23.29 -49.02 -7.03
N GLY A 1109 -23.62 -50.21 -6.51
CA GLY A 1109 -24.23 -50.42 -5.19
C GLY A 1109 -23.55 -49.66 -4.05
N PRO A 1110 -22.21 -49.77 -3.86
CA PRO A 1110 -21.50 -49.07 -2.79
C PRO A 1110 -21.62 -47.54 -2.84
N TYR A 1111 -21.87 -46.94 -4.01
CA TYR A 1111 -22.10 -45.51 -4.15
C TYR A 1111 -23.53 -45.12 -3.75
N ARG A 1112 -24.52 -45.95 -4.09
CA ARG A 1112 -25.92 -45.80 -3.64
C ARG A 1112 -26.01 -45.93 -2.11
N ASP A 1113 -25.33 -46.93 -1.53
CA ASP A 1113 -25.29 -47.17 -0.08
C ASP A 1113 -24.60 -46.07 0.74
N ARG A 1114 -23.70 -45.30 0.13
CA ARG A 1114 -23.00 -44.17 0.77
C ARG A 1114 -23.77 -42.86 0.62
N TYR A 1115 -24.59 -42.71 -0.42
CA TYR A 1115 -25.35 -41.49 -0.66
C TYR A 1115 -26.28 -41.17 0.52
N GLY A 1116 -26.34 -39.90 0.92
CA GLY A 1116 -27.15 -39.47 2.07
C GLY A 1116 -26.50 -39.65 3.45
N LYS A 1117 -25.43 -40.45 3.60
CA LYS A 1117 -24.75 -40.65 4.89
C LYS A 1117 -23.68 -39.58 5.13
N GLU A 1118 -23.98 -38.62 5.99
CA GLU A 1118 -23.13 -37.45 6.27
C GLU A 1118 -21.67 -37.81 6.63
N SER A 1119 -21.44 -38.90 7.37
CA SER A 1119 -20.10 -39.39 7.73
C SER A 1119 -19.21 -39.76 6.53
N PHE A 1120 -19.79 -40.08 5.38
CA PHE A 1120 -19.06 -40.36 4.14
C PHE A 1120 -19.08 -39.17 3.19
N MET A 1121 -20.21 -38.46 3.08
CA MET A 1121 -20.38 -37.37 2.11
C MET A 1121 -19.61 -36.11 2.50
N LEU A 1122 -19.54 -35.75 3.79
CA LEU A 1122 -18.83 -34.53 4.23
C LEU A 1122 -17.31 -34.60 3.97
N PRO A 1123 -16.60 -35.69 4.35
CA PRO A 1123 -15.17 -35.82 4.04
C PRO A 1123 -14.92 -35.96 2.53
N ALA A 1124 -15.71 -36.76 1.82
CA ALA A 1124 -15.55 -36.96 0.38
C ALA A 1124 -15.76 -35.65 -0.42
N SER A 1125 -16.64 -34.74 0.04
CA SER A 1125 -16.81 -33.43 -0.61
C SER A 1125 -15.55 -32.54 -0.59
N ARG A 1126 -14.55 -32.87 0.24
CA ARG A 1126 -13.29 -32.13 0.41
C ARG A 1126 -12.10 -32.75 -0.33
N THR A 1127 -12.26 -33.93 -0.94
CA THR A 1127 -11.19 -34.66 -1.66
C THR A 1127 -11.35 -34.55 -3.18
N GLN A 1128 -10.23 -34.45 -3.90
CA GLN A 1128 -10.20 -34.41 -5.36
C GLN A 1128 -10.39 -35.80 -5.98
N GLY A 1129 -11.13 -35.87 -7.10
CA GLY A 1129 -11.35 -37.08 -7.90
C GLY A 1129 -12.45 -38.02 -7.36
N GLY A 1130 -13.40 -38.42 -8.21
CA GLY A 1130 -14.42 -39.43 -7.88
C GLY A 1130 -15.55 -38.98 -6.93
N THR A 1131 -15.63 -37.69 -6.61
CA THR A 1131 -16.47 -37.15 -5.52
C THR A 1131 -17.73 -36.40 -5.98
N GLY A 1132 -18.12 -36.51 -7.25
CA GLY A 1132 -19.26 -35.79 -7.83
C GLY A 1132 -20.58 -35.94 -7.05
N LEU A 1133 -20.91 -37.17 -6.62
CA LEU A 1133 -22.09 -37.43 -5.79
C LEU A 1133 -22.05 -36.70 -4.43
N ALA A 1134 -20.87 -36.56 -3.81
CA ALA A 1134 -20.71 -35.81 -2.57
C ALA A 1134 -20.86 -34.29 -2.77
N LYS A 1135 -20.45 -33.77 -3.95
CA LYS A 1135 -20.67 -32.37 -4.33
C LYS A 1135 -22.16 -32.06 -4.53
N ILE A 1136 -22.89 -32.91 -5.25
CA ILE A 1136 -24.35 -32.78 -5.45
C ILE A 1136 -25.08 -32.78 -4.10
N TRP A 1137 -24.76 -33.74 -3.23
CA TRP A 1137 -25.38 -33.84 -1.90
C TRP A 1137 -25.13 -32.61 -1.04
N LYS A 1138 -23.91 -32.06 -1.04
CA LYS A 1138 -23.57 -30.86 -0.29
C LYS A 1138 -24.32 -29.64 -0.82
N ALA A 1139 -24.28 -29.41 -2.14
CA ALA A 1139 -24.92 -28.26 -2.78
C ALA A 1139 -26.44 -28.21 -2.50
N LEU A 1140 -27.12 -29.36 -2.55
CA LEU A 1140 -28.55 -29.42 -2.29
C LEU A 1140 -28.87 -29.38 -0.78
N LEU A 1141 -28.25 -30.22 0.05
CA LEU A 1141 -28.67 -30.36 1.46
C LEU A 1141 -28.04 -29.32 2.40
N LYS A 1142 -26.78 -28.96 2.21
CA LYS A 1142 -26.06 -28.03 3.11
C LYS A 1142 -26.12 -26.59 2.63
N ASP A 1143 -25.98 -26.38 1.31
CA ASP A 1143 -25.88 -25.02 0.75
C ASP A 1143 -27.27 -24.45 0.36
N LEU A 1144 -28.27 -25.31 0.04
CA LEU A 1144 -29.66 -24.91 -0.28
C LEU A 1144 -30.76 -25.35 0.71
N ASP A 1145 -30.45 -26.17 1.72
CA ASP A 1145 -31.42 -26.79 2.65
C ASP A 1145 -32.57 -27.56 1.94
N LEU A 1146 -32.22 -28.24 0.84
CA LEU A 1146 -33.12 -29.08 0.05
C LEU A 1146 -32.87 -30.57 0.33
N ARG A 1147 -33.91 -31.23 0.84
CA ARG A 1147 -33.96 -32.69 0.95
C ARG A 1147 -34.09 -33.26 -0.46
N HIS A 1148 -33.33 -34.29 -0.77
CA HIS A 1148 -33.31 -34.87 -2.11
C HIS A 1148 -32.93 -36.35 -2.06
N SER A 1149 -33.26 -37.08 -3.12
CA SER A 1149 -32.78 -38.44 -3.39
C SER A 1149 -32.26 -38.53 -4.82
N ILE A 1150 -31.31 -39.42 -5.07
CA ILE A 1150 -30.76 -39.67 -6.39
C ILE A 1150 -30.78 -41.17 -6.70
N GLU A 1151 -31.28 -41.50 -7.88
CA GLU A 1151 -31.22 -42.82 -8.48
C GLU A 1151 -30.33 -42.73 -9.72
N PHE A 1152 -29.40 -43.65 -9.89
CA PHE A 1152 -28.51 -43.67 -11.06
C PHE A 1152 -28.11 -45.10 -11.42
N GLY A 1153 -27.98 -45.38 -12.71
CA GLY A 1153 -27.63 -46.71 -13.21
C GLY A 1153 -27.77 -46.87 -14.72
N TYR A 1154 -27.29 -48.01 -15.22
CA TYR A 1154 -27.45 -48.39 -16.61
C TYR A 1154 -28.89 -48.86 -16.88
N THR A 1155 -29.54 -48.31 -17.91
CA THR A 1155 -30.88 -48.72 -18.37
C THR A 1155 -30.80 -49.80 -19.44
N SER A 1156 -29.67 -49.87 -20.15
CA SER A 1156 -29.33 -50.89 -21.15
C SER A 1156 -27.81 -51.03 -21.24
N PRO A 1157 -27.26 -51.99 -22.02
CA PRO A 1157 -25.82 -52.12 -22.23
C PRO A 1157 -25.10 -50.87 -22.76
N SER A 1158 -25.83 -49.90 -23.33
CA SER A 1158 -25.27 -48.71 -23.97
C SER A 1158 -25.95 -47.39 -23.53
N SER A 1159 -26.72 -47.39 -22.43
CA SER A 1159 -27.39 -46.19 -21.91
C SER A 1159 -27.32 -46.12 -20.38
N PHE A 1160 -27.08 -44.92 -19.87
CA PHE A 1160 -26.97 -44.61 -18.45
C PHE A 1160 -27.92 -43.47 -18.08
N ARG A 1161 -28.66 -43.63 -16.99
CA ARG A 1161 -29.66 -42.67 -16.51
C ARG A 1161 -29.36 -42.22 -15.08
N ILE A 1162 -29.58 -40.94 -14.83
CA ILE A 1162 -29.66 -40.32 -13.50
C ILE A 1162 -31.06 -39.72 -13.35
N LYS A 1163 -31.70 -39.97 -12.21
CA LYS A 1163 -32.95 -39.34 -11.77
C LYS A 1163 -32.70 -38.71 -10.40
N LEU A 1164 -32.78 -37.38 -10.33
CA LEU A 1164 -32.63 -36.59 -9.12
C LEU A 1164 -34.00 -36.06 -8.72
N ILE A 1165 -34.45 -36.39 -7.51
CA ILE A 1165 -35.72 -35.94 -6.93
C ILE A 1165 -35.39 -34.93 -5.83
N ILE A 1166 -35.81 -33.69 -6.00
CA ILE A 1166 -35.61 -32.58 -5.06
C ILE A 1166 -36.95 -32.28 -4.38
N ASN A 1167 -37.02 -32.52 -3.07
CA ASN A 1167 -38.23 -32.33 -2.29
C ASN A 1167 -38.33 -30.89 -1.76
N ASP A 1168 -39.56 -30.45 -1.46
CA ASP A 1168 -39.86 -29.13 -0.90
C ASP A 1168 -39.36 -27.94 -1.78
N ILE A 1169 -39.53 -28.06 -3.10
CA ILE A 1169 -38.94 -27.14 -4.09
C ILE A 1169 -39.35 -25.66 -3.88
N ASN A 1170 -40.50 -25.42 -3.25
CA ASN A 1170 -40.99 -24.09 -2.83
C ASN A 1170 -39.99 -23.27 -1.99
N LYS A 1171 -39.01 -23.89 -1.32
CA LYS A 1171 -37.94 -23.14 -0.61
C LYS A 1171 -37.05 -22.31 -1.54
N VAL A 1172 -36.91 -22.72 -2.80
CA VAL A 1172 -36.04 -22.12 -3.81
C VAL A 1172 -36.76 -21.69 -5.09
N VAL A 1173 -38.07 -21.95 -5.18
CA VAL A 1173 -38.96 -21.48 -6.25
C VAL A 1173 -39.62 -20.16 -5.85
N HIS A 1174 -39.95 -19.33 -6.82
CA HIS A 1174 -40.85 -18.20 -6.64
C HIS A 1174 -42.21 -18.54 -7.25
N GLN A 1175 -43.30 -18.35 -6.48
CA GLN A 1175 -44.67 -18.37 -7.00
C GLN A 1175 -45.03 -17.03 -7.65
#